data_AF-A0A7G5JNT5-F1
#
_entry.id   AF-A0A7G5JNT5-F1
#
_cell.length_a   1.000
_cell.length_b   1.000
_cell.length_c   1.000
_cell.angle_alpha   90.00
_cell.angle_beta   90.00
_cell.angle_gamma   90.00
#
_symmetry.space_group_name_H-M   'P 1'
#
loop_
_entity.id
_entity.type
_entity.pdbx_description
1 polymer ?
#
loop_
_entity_poly.entity_id
_entity_poly.type
_entity_poly.pdbx_seq_one_letter_code
_entity_poly.pdbx_strand_id
1 'polypeptide(L)'
;MELVPSSPPIYLYSPLPEGYIRLLRLLPHQDKHAPIQCQLFDYPLHSYVVGTHRYEALSYVWGSPEKPYSIFLDDGCLAVTTNLYAALLHLRDRFIERVIWIDAVCINQTDLDERGSQVQFMAEIFAKASCVIVWLEEEATSIHDDKTSDEGGRALEVIQKAAEGYCRTGMDEEKAVLALLERSWFRRVWVLQEIAAARHILIACHSAEIDGHAFASGLTALKTLIVDANMRDQIGMAVFLIKNATLRHKRVIAGPDKLSLHIRSLADLTTMYNNHEATDCRDKVYALLGMSSDNHGPGAILPVYTVSWKDITCRLIRFYVGEQACVQTWDDEDIAVIKGKGCVLGVVIRVKLNSSKDNMWDNSHNAFVTMQLTGGDERGDGDMWTFCKWPGLIKKGDIVCVLQGASKPTLIRPCGDHCAVITLGFVPHSADYSMHGIQSANGGEIDEWNGLLQSVALYPRDFLLVWEWQGFSGRLENEKDRAWLMDRRLPERAKRELAVELPKLHRLQNLGLILVDSEKFEQALEHFPQALDFYGPKAEEAYLPIFTAIMNIAMSWSVPSDVAILRSMVDIARRRGDFAMIAEDTMAEIVKSDDALRWMEFLFTQRRNELPITEKVLEEAAANQTNSGELMSFILDRAGQEIRITEKILLAAAQNPGYPMDIMRSIFVRRENELQITENIFMAAKSNKKWGRDLVIILDVLRRKLSQNPHVRYWNVKANLGPTTLDDLF
;
A
#
# COMPACT_ATOMS: atom_id res chain seq x y z
N MET A 1 -3.10 -39.69 -66.12
CA MET A 1 -2.33 -38.85 -65.18
C MET A 1 -3.34 -37.93 -64.52
N GLU A 2 -3.99 -38.41 -63.46
CA GLU A 2 -4.76 -37.54 -62.57
C GLU A 2 -3.74 -36.79 -61.70
N LEU A 3 -3.86 -35.47 -61.69
CA LEU A 3 -3.08 -34.57 -60.87
C LEU A 3 -3.33 -34.91 -59.40
N VAL A 4 -2.36 -35.56 -58.77
CA VAL A 4 -2.29 -35.70 -57.31
C VAL A 4 -2.27 -34.29 -56.73
N PRO A 5 -3.24 -33.87 -55.89
CA PRO A 5 -3.15 -32.57 -55.25
C PRO A 5 -1.93 -32.54 -54.35
N SER A 6 -1.07 -31.58 -54.64
CA SER A 6 0.03 -31.09 -53.82
C SER A 6 -0.50 -30.68 -52.43
N SER A 7 0.03 -31.32 -51.38
CA SER A 7 -0.22 -31.05 -49.94
C SER A 7 -1.70 -31.11 -49.47
N PRO A 8 -1.97 -31.67 -48.28
CA PRO A 8 -3.31 -31.61 -47.70
C PRO A 8 -3.77 -30.15 -47.51
N PRO A 9 -5.08 -29.87 -47.65
CA PRO A 9 -5.62 -28.53 -47.48
C PRO A 9 -5.41 -28.04 -46.04
N ILE A 10 -5.27 -26.73 -45.87
CA ILE A 10 -5.21 -26.09 -44.55
C ILE A 10 -6.56 -26.24 -43.87
N TYR A 11 -6.55 -26.65 -42.60
CA TYR A 11 -7.76 -26.75 -41.79
C TYR A 11 -8.45 -25.39 -41.60
N LEU A 12 -9.77 -25.35 -41.77
CA LEU A 12 -10.60 -24.17 -41.57
C LEU A 12 -11.51 -24.38 -40.36
N TYR A 13 -11.48 -23.43 -39.43
CA TYR A 13 -12.31 -23.48 -38.22
C TYR A 13 -13.78 -23.21 -38.54
N SER A 14 -14.66 -24.05 -37.98
CA SER A 14 -16.11 -23.79 -37.93
C SER A 14 -16.44 -22.81 -36.77
N PRO A 15 -17.38 -21.87 -36.94
CA PRO A 15 -17.80 -20.99 -35.85
C PRO A 15 -18.32 -21.77 -34.64
N LEU A 16 -17.92 -21.36 -33.44
CA LEU A 16 -18.39 -21.97 -32.20
C LEU A 16 -19.73 -21.38 -31.74
N PRO A 17 -20.68 -22.20 -31.26
CA PRO A 17 -21.85 -21.69 -30.54
C PRO A 17 -21.47 -21.04 -29.21
N GLU A 18 -22.34 -20.16 -28.70
CA GLU A 18 -22.13 -19.51 -27.40
C GLU A 18 -22.01 -20.54 -26.26
N GLY A 19 -20.98 -20.40 -25.43
CA GLY A 19 -20.72 -21.28 -24.29
C GLY A 19 -20.11 -22.64 -24.65
N TYR A 20 -19.65 -22.83 -25.90
CA TYR A 20 -18.91 -24.00 -26.35
C TYR A 20 -17.40 -23.72 -26.44
N ILE A 21 -16.62 -24.79 -26.37
CA ILE A 21 -15.18 -24.83 -26.62
C ILE A 21 -14.90 -25.93 -27.65
N ARG A 22 -13.73 -25.93 -28.31
CA ARG A 22 -13.26 -27.11 -29.05
C ARG A 22 -12.35 -27.96 -28.16
N LEU A 23 -12.35 -29.27 -28.39
CA LEU A 23 -11.41 -30.21 -27.78
C LEU A 23 -10.67 -30.99 -28.87
N LEU A 24 -9.38 -31.22 -28.64
CA LEU A 24 -8.54 -32.03 -29.51
C LEU A 24 -8.53 -33.47 -29.02
N ARG A 25 -8.98 -34.41 -29.85
CA ARG A 25 -8.73 -35.84 -29.66
C ARG A 25 -7.43 -36.22 -30.35
N LEU A 26 -6.40 -36.54 -29.57
CA LEU A 26 -5.13 -37.05 -30.04
C LEU A 26 -5.23 -38.57 -30.25
N LEU A 27 -5.05 -39.03 -31.48
CA LEU A 27 -5.17 -40.45 -31.82
C LEU A 27 -3.89 -41.23 -31.50
N PRO A 28 -4.01 -42.47 -31.00
CA PRO A 28 -2.87 -43.28 -30.66
C PRO A 28 -2.15 -43.80 -31.90
N HIS A 29 -0.85 -44.09 -31.76
CA HIS A 29 -0.09 -44.75 -32.81
C HIS A 29 1.06 -45.59 -32.24
N GLN A 30 1.27 -46.80 -32.78
CA GLN A 30 2.31 -47.72 -32.28
C GLN A 30 3.74 -47.21 -32.56
N ASP A 31 3.95 -46.60 -33.73
CA ASP A 31 5.21 -45.95 -34.10
C ASP A 31 5.27 -44.53 -33.54
N LYS A 32 6.29 -44.25 -32.70
CA LYS A 32 6.54 -42.94 -32.09
C LYS A 32 6.81 -41.85 -33.13
N HIS A 33 7.32 -42.20 -34.31
CA HIS A 33 7.69 -41.25 -35.37
C HIS A 33 6.59 -41.03 -36.42
N ALA A 34 5.49 -41.77 -36.34
CA ALA A 34 4.40 -41.59 -37.29
C ALA A 34 3.78 -40.18 -37.18
N PRO A 35 3.24 -39.63 -38.29
CA PRO A 35 2.55 -38.35 -38.27
C PRO A 35 1.47 -38.27 -37.18
N ILE A 36 1.35 -37.12 -36.52
CA ILE A 36 0.35 -36.89 -35.47
C ILE A 36 -1.03 -36.73 -36.12
N GLN A 37 -1.93 -37.65 -35.80
CA GLN A 37 -3.33 -37.66 -36.27
C GLN A 37 -4.24 -37.24 -35.12
N CYS A 38 -5.18 -36.34 -35.40
CA CYS A 38 -6.06 -35.75 -34.41
C CYS A 38 -7.48 -35.56 -34.96
N GLN A 39 -8.45 -35.36 -34.06
CA GLN A 39 -9.80 -34.91 -34.39
C GLN A 39 -10.16 -33.68 -33.54
N LEU A 40 -10.82 -32.69 -34.12
CA LEU A 40 -11.28 -31.51 -33.39
C LEU A 40 -12.81 -31.53 -33.32
N PHE A 41 -13.39 -31.33 -32.13
CA PHE A 41 -14.84 -31.39 -31.95
C PHE A 41 -15.34 -30.38 -30.91
N ASP A 42 -16.57 -29.93 -31.08
CA ASP A 42 -17.21 -28.95 -30.20
C ASP A 42 -17.69 -29.61 -28.89
N TYR A 43 -17.53 -28.89 -27.79
CA TYR A 43 -17.85 -29.36 -26.44
C TYR A 43 -18.60 -28.28 -25.64
N PRO A 44 -19.78 -28.59 -25.07
CA PRO A 44 -20.55 -27.63 -24.30
C PRO A 44 -19.94 -27.43 -22.91
N LEU A 45 -19.32 -26.28 -22.66
CA LEU A 45 -18.70 -25.98 -21.37
C LEU A 45 -19.74 -25.87 -20.26
N HIS A 46 -20.90 -25.26 -20.57
CA HIS A 46 -21.95 -24.89 -19.62
C HIS A 46 -23.04 -25.95 -19.40
N SER A 47 -22.80 -27.22 -19.76
CA SER A 47 -23.84 -28.24 -19.61
C SER A 47 -24.17 -28.51 -18.13
N TYR A 48 -25.47 -28.54 -17.79
CA TYR A 48 -26.00 -28.83 -16.45
C TYR A 48 -25.87 -30.30 -16.03
N VAL A 49 -25.22 -31.13 -16.85
CA VAL A 49 -25.05 -32.56 -16.56
C VAL A 49 -23.99 -32.69 -15.48
N VAL A 50 -24.43 -33.09 -14.28
CA VAL A 50 -23.56 -33.41 -13.15
C VAL A 50 -22.71 -34.62 -13.52
N GLY A 51 -21.49 -34.37 -14.00
CA GLY A 51 -20.50 -35.37 -14.35
C GLY A 51 -19.09 -34.77 -14.33
N THR A 52 -18.08 -35.61 -14.16
CA THR A 52 -16.68 -35.19 -14.36
C THR A 52 -16.43 -34.98 -15.85
N HIS A 53 -16.06 -33.77 -16.25
CA HIS A 53 -15.59 -33.51 -17.62
C HIS A 53 -14.37 -34.37 -17.90
N ARG A 54 -14.30 -34.97 -19.09
CA ARG A 54 -13.34 -36.03 -19.46
C ARG A 54 -12.25 -35.53 -20.41
N TYR A 55 -11.73 -34.34 -20.16
CA TYR A 55 -10.62 -33.80 -20.95
C TYR A 55 -9.50 -33.31 -20.05
N GLU A 56 -8.28 -33.40 -20.56
CA GLU A 56 -7.08 -32.81 -19.98
C GLU A 56 -6.88 -31.40 -20.56
N ALA A 57 -6.17 -30.51 -19.88
CA ALA A 57 -5.77 -29.21 -20.44
C ALA A 57 -4.25 -29.08 -20.46
N LEU A 58 -3.69 -28.58 -21.56
CA LEU A 58 -2.25 -28.40 -21.71
C LEU A 58 -1.84 -26.97 -21.34
N SER A 59 -0.91 -26.85 -20.40
CA SER A 59 -0.19 -25.62 -20.05
C SER A 59 1.26 -25.77 -20.53
N TYR A 60 1.67 -25.00 -21.54
CA TYR A 60 2.98 -25.12 -22.17
C TYR A 60 3.43 -23.78 -22.75
N VAL A 61 4.73 -23.60 -22.98
CA VAL A 61 5.29 -22.42 -23.66
C VAL A 61 5.16 -22.57 -25.17
N TRP A 62 4.58 -21.57 -25.85
CA TRP A 62 4.41 -21.62 -27.31
C TRP A 62 5.73 -21.71 -28.09
N GLY A 63 6.79 -21.10 -27.57
CA GLY A 63 8.13 -21.11 -28.17
C GLY A 63 8.25 -20.11 -29.32
N SER A 64 9.07 -20.44 -30.32
CA SER A 64 9.18 -19.67 -31.55
C SER A 64 7.80 -19.58 -32.24
N PRO A 65 7.44 -18.41 -32.81
CA PRO A 65 6.21 -18.28 -33.60
C PRO A 65 6.26 -19.06 -34.92
N GLU A 66 7.44 -19.57 -35.30
CA GLU A 66 7.59 -20.44 -36.44
C GLU A 66 6.79 -21.74 -36.25
N LYS A 67 6.10 -22.17 -37.31
CA LYS A 67 5.27 -23.38 -37.30
C LYS A 67 5.80 -24.41 -38.29
N PRO A 68 7.00 -24.99 -38.05
CA PRO A 68 7.66 -25.88 -39.00
C PRO A 68 6.99 -27.26 -39.11
N TYR A 69 6.14 -27.63 -38.15
CA TYR A 69 5.48 -28.94 -38.11
C TYR A 69 3.99 -28.83 -38.43
N SER A 70 3.40 -29.94 -38.85
CA SER A 70 1.97 -30.05 -39.12
C SER A 70 1.38 -31.25 -38.39
N ILE A 71 0.21 -31.05 -37.80
CA ILE A 71 -0.67 -32.13 -37.33
C ILE A 71 -1.80 -32.32 -38.33
N PHE A 72 -2.30 -33.55 -38.43
CA PHE A 72 -3.32 -33.93 -39.41
C PHE A 72 -4.66 -34.11 -38.72
N LEU A 73 -5.67 -33.41 -39.24
CA LEU A 73 -7.06 -33.46 -38.83
C LEU A 73 -7.89 -34.15 -39.91
N ASP A 74 -9.09 -34.61 -39.58
CA ASP A 74 -9.98 -35.29 -40.54
C ASP A 74 -10.19 -34.46 -41.83
N ASP A 75 -10.27 -33.13 -41.71
CA ASP A 75 -10.58 -32.20 -42.81
C ASP A 75 -9.42 -31.27 -43.20
N GLY A 76 -8.16 -31.62 -42.90
CA GLY A 76 -7.00 -30.83 -43.32
C GLY A 76 -5.78 -30.96 -42.42
N CYS A 77 -4.78 -30.11 -42.62
CA CYS A 77 -3.63 -30.00 -41.73
C CYS A 77 -3.61 -28.66 -40.99
N LEU A 78 -3.07 -28.68 -39.77
CA LEU A 78 -2.84 -27.50 -38.96
C LEU A 78 -1.34 -27.37 -38.67
N ALA A 79 -0.76 -26.23 -39.03
CA ALA A 79 0.62 -25.92 -38.70
C ALA A 79 0.75 -25.58 -37.20
N VAL A 80 1.75 -26.16 -36.54
CA VAL A 80 1.99 -26.02 -35.10
C VAL A 80 3.45 -25.69 -34.81
N THR A 81 3.70 -25.06 -33.66
CA THR A 81 5.06 -24.72 -33.21
C THR A 81 5.83 -25.98 -32.79
N THR A 82 7.15 -25.87 -32.73
CA THR A 82 8.06 -26.93 -32.27
C THR A 82 7.67 -27.46 -30.90
N ASN A 83 7.44 -26.56 -29.93
CA ASN A 83 7.09 -26.94 -28.56
C ASN A 83 5.76 -27.71 -28.49
N LEU A 84 4.75 -27.27 -29.24
CA LEU A 84 3.47 -27.97 -29.27
C LEU A 84 3.59 -29.34 -29.93
N TYR A 85 4.33 -29.43 -31.04
CA TYR A 85 4.56 -30.71 -31.71
C TYR A 85 5.28 -31.70 -30.78
N ALA A 86 6.33 -31.24 -30.08
CA ALA A 86 7.04 -32.04 -29.09
C ALA A 86 6.10 -32.51 -27.96
N ALA A 87 5.33 -31.60 -27.36
CA ALA A 87 4.37 -31.96 -26.32
C ALA A 87 3.37 -33.03 -26.81
N LEU A 88 2.77 -32.86 -27.99
CA LEU A 88 1.84 -33.83 -28.57
C LEU A 88 2.52 -35.18 -28.87
N LEU A 89 3.77 -35.17 -29.32
CA LEU A 89 4.54 -36.39 -29.61
C LEU A 89 4.74 -37.22 -28.34
N HIS A 90 5.07 -36.57 -27.22
CA HIS A 90 5.26 -37.21 -25.92
C HIS A 90 3.95 -37.64 -25.26
N LEU A 91 2.89 -36.84 -25.41
CA LEU A 91 1.57 -37.14 -24.84
C LEU A 91 0.81 -38.20 -25.63
N ARG A 92 1.18 -38.46 -26.90
CA ARG A 92 0.54 -39.48 -27.72
C ARG A 92 0.84 -40.87 -27.17
N ASP A 93 -0.20 -41.54 -26.71
CA ASP A 93 -0.12 -42.94 -26.28
C ASP A 93 -0.10 -43.90 -27.48
N ARG A 94 0.36 -45.14 -27.26
CA ARG A 94 0.43 -46.17 -28.30
C ARG A 94 -0.90 -46.83 -28.63
N PHE A 95 -1.84 -46.81 -27.69
CA PHE A 95 -3.07 -47.59 -27.75
C PHE A 95 -4.32 -46.80 -27.40
N ILE A 96 -4.21 -45.74 -26.58
CA ILE A 96 -5.35 -45.03 -26.04
C ILE A 96 -5.41 -43.59 -26.60
N GLU A 97 -6.57 -43.19 -27.10
CA GLU A 97 -6.80 -41.79 -27.48
C GLU A 97 -6.86 -40.88 -26.25
N ARG A 98 -6.35 -39.65 -26.39
CA ARG A 98 -6.45 -38.62 -25.35
C ARG A 98 -7.30 -37.46 -25.82
N VAL A 99 -8.11 -36.90 -24.93
CA VAL A 99 -8.89 -35.69 -25.21
C VAL A 99 -8.28 -34.53 -24.42
N ILE A 100 -7.74 -33.55 -25.14
CA ILE A 100 -6.94 -32.47 -24.57
C ILE A 100 -7.44 -31.12 -25.11
N TRP A 101 -7.59 -30.15 -24.22
CA TRP A 101 -7.76 -28.74 -24.60
C TRP A 101 -6.40 -28.07 -24.71
N ILE A 102 -6.15 -27.42 -25.85
CA ILE A 102 -4.89 -26.73 -26.17
C ILE A 102 -5.25 -25.41 -26.82
N ASP A 103 -4.93 -24.30 -26.17
CA ASP A 103 -5.26 -22.94 -26.62
C ASP A 103 -4.93 -22.66 -28.10
N ALA A 104 -3.73 -23.03 -28.56
CA ALA A 104 -3.25 -22.78 -29.91
C ALA A 104 -3.98 -23.57 -31.02
N VAL A 105 -4.76 -24.60 -30.64
CA VAL A 105 -5.48 -25.50 -31.57
C VAL A 105 -6.99 -25.45 -31.36
N CYS A 106 -7.45 -25.30 -30.12
CA CYS A 106 -8.87 -25.31 -29.77
C CYS A 106 -9.53 -23.94 -29.98
N ILE A 107 -8.74 -22.87 -30.00
CA ILE A 107 -9.18 -21.50 -30.29
C ILE A 107 -8.72 -21.14 -31.69
N ASN A 108 -9.61 -20.56 -32.49
CA ASN A 108 -9.25 -19.91 -33.73
C ASN A 108 -8.50 -18.61 -33.43
N GLN A 109 -7.17 -18.69 -33.35
CA GLN A 109 -6.30 -17.56 -33.01
C GLN A 109 -6.36 -16.39 -34.00
N THR A 110 -6.94 -16.59 -35.19
CA THR A 110 -7.11 -15.56 -36.22
C THR A 110 -8.42 -14.79 -36.10
N ASP A 111 -9.40 -15.34 -35.37
CA ASP A 111 -10.67 -14.69 -35.06
C ASP A 111 -10.55 -14.05 -33.68
N LEU A 112 -10.43 -12.72 -33.65
CA LEU A 112 -10.22 -11.97 -32.40
C LEU A 112 -11.46 -11.97 -31.50
N ASP A 113 -12.65 -12.11 -32.06
CA ASP A 113 -13.90 -12.16 -31.29
C ASP A 113 -14.06 -13.53 -30.63
N GLU A 114 -13.74 -14.60 -31.37
CA GLU A 114 -13.67 -15.94 -30.80
C GLU A 114 -12.57 -16.00 -29.73
N ARG A 115 -11.35 -15.52 -30.02
CA ARG A 115 -10.24 -15.50 -29.07
C ARG A 115 -10.62 -14.77 -27.78
N GLY A 116 -11.19 -13.57 -27.90
CA GLY A 116 -11.66 -12.80 -26.73
C GLY A 116 -12.68 -13.58 -25.91
N SER A 117 -13.67 -14.18 -26.58
CA SER A 117 -14.71 -14.99 -25.91
C SER A 117 -14.14 -16.22 -25.22
N GLN A 118 -13.24 -16.96 -25.86
CA GLN A 118 -12.61 -18.15 -25.29
C GLN A 118 -11.66 -17.82 -24.12
N VAL A 119 -10.96 -16.68 -24.18
CA VAL A 119 -10.11 -16.19 -23.08
C VAL A 119 -10.93 -15.98 -21.80
N GLN A 120 -12.16 -15.47 -21.91
CA GLN A 120 -13.05 -15.34 -20.74
C GLN A 120 -13.33 -16.69 -20.08
N PHE A 121 -13.41 -17.76 -20.86
CA PHE A 121 -13.68 -19.11 -20.36
C PHE A 121 -12.45 -19.83 -19.81
N MET A 122 -11.23 -19.31 -19.95
CA MET A 122 -10.01 -20.05 -19.57
C MET A 122 -10.04 -20.57 -18.13
N ALA A 123 -10.46 -19.75 -17.15
CA ALA A 123 -10.49 -20.20 -15.75
C ALA A 123 -11.45 -21.39 -15.58
N GLU A 124 -12.61 -21.34 -16.22
CA GLU A 124 -13.60 -22.41 -16.18
C GLU A 124 -13.11 -23.66 -16.93
N ILE A 125 -12.44 -23.50 -18.09
CA ILE A 125 -11.87 -24.60 -18.88
C ILE A 125 -10.84 -25.37 -18.06
N PHE A 126 -9.86 -24.68 -17.46
CA PHE A 126 -8.82 -25.33 -16.65
C PHE A 126 -9.38 -25.91 -15.34
N ALA A 127 -10.38 -25.28 -14.73
CA ALA A 127 -10.99 -25.77 -13.50
C ALA A 127 -11.90 -27.00 -13.70
N LYS A 128 -12.43 -27.16 -14.91
CA LYS A 128 -13.24 -28.32 -15.31
C LYS A 128 -12.41 -29.47 -15.88
N ALA A 129 -11.18 -29.22 -16.34
CA ALA A 129 -10.29 -30.28 -16.80
C ALA A 129 -10.08 -31.35 -15.72
N SER A 130 -10.02 -32.63 -16.12
CA SER A 130 -9.71 -33.73 -15.20
C SER A 130 -8.28 -33.68 -14.68
N CYS A 131 -7.37 -33.14 -15.50
CA CYS A 131 -5.96 -32.91 -15.21
C CYS A 131 -5.47 -31.72 -16.03
N VAL A 132 -4.63 -30.87 -15.43
CA VAL A 132 -3.84 -29.87 -16.14
C VAL A 132 -2.42 -30.37 -16.27
N ILE A 133 -1.96 -30.58 -17.50
CA ILE A 133 -0.62 -31.05 -17.82
C ILE A 133 0.25 -29.82 -18.03
N VAL A 134 1.22 -29.62 -17.13
CA VAL A 134 2.24 -28.59 -17.25
C VAL A 134 3.43 -29.19 -17.97
N TRP A 135 3.63 -28.77 -19.22
CA TRP A 135 4.73 -29.23 -20.07
C TRP A 135 5.88 -28.22 -20.03
N LEU A 136 7.01 -28.63 -19.43
CA LEU A 136 8.14 -27.73 -19.18
C LEU A 136 9.24 -27.78 -20.23
N GLU A 137 9.20 -28.65 -21.25
CA GLU A 137 10.29 -28.78 -22.23
C GLU A 137 10.38 -27.60 -23.21
N GLU A 138 11.60 -27.14 -23.51
CA GLU A 138 11.90 -26.04 -24.45
C GLU A 138 12.82 -26.48 -25.60
N GLU A 139 12.77 -25.72 -26.71
CA GLU A 139 13.16 -25.99 -28.11
C GLU A 139 14.52 -26.66 -28.44
N ALA A 140 15.44 -26.92 -27.50
CA ALA A 140 16.81 -27.34 -27.85
C ALA A 140 17.04 -28.85 -28.01
N THR A 141 16.09 -29.73 -27.67
CA THR A 141 16.44 -31.14 -27.34
C THR A 141 15.61 -32.25 -27.97
N SER A 142 14.43 -32.02 -28.56
CA SER A 142 13.36 -33.03 -28.48
C SER A 142 12.89 -33.76 -29.74
N ILE A 143 13.28 -33.38 -30.97
CA ILE A 143 12.62 -33.97 -32.16
C ILE A 143 13.50 -34.99 -32.92
N HIS A 144 14.83 -34.90 -32.84
CA HIS A 144 15.72 -35.68 -33.72
C HIS A 144 16.93 -36.38 -33.08
N ASP A 145 17.15 -36.28 -31.76
CA ASP A 145 18.32 -36.92 -31.14
C ASP A 145 17.92 -37.70 -29.87
N ASP A 146 17.86 -39.03 -29.92
CA ASP A 146 17.72 -39.90 -28.72
C ASP A 146 19.00 -39.84 -27.83
N LYS A 147 19.98 -38.98 -28.17
CA LYS A 147 21.26 -38.80 -27.46
C LYS A 147 21.36 -37.50 -26.67
N THR A 148 20.38 -36.60 -26.74
CA THR A 148 20.36 -35.40 -25.90
C THR A 148 20.21 -35.80 -24.43
N SER A 149 20.94 -35.10 -23.57
CA SER A 149 20.89 -35.33 -22.13
C SER A 149 19.49 -34.97 -21.63
N ASP A 150 18.74 -35.95 -21.10
CA ASP A 150 17.44 -35.73 -20.44
C ASP A 150 17.66 -34.99 -19.10
N GLU A 151 18.07 -33.72 -19.18
CA GLU A 151 18.33 -32.88 -18.03
C GLU A 151 17.04 -32.51 -17.30
N GLY A 152 15.97 -32.22 -18.04
CA GLY A 152 14.68 -31.89 -17.48
C GLY A 152 14.03 -33.07 -16.74
N GLY A 153 14.08 -34.28 -17.32
CA GLY A 153 13.58 -35.49 -16.66
C GLY A 153 14.38 -35.84 -15.40
N ARG A 154 15.72 -35.74 -15.47
CA ARG A 154 16.59 -35.89 -14.29
C ARG A 154 16.26 -34.87 -13.19
N ALA A 155 15.99 -33.61 -13.55
CA ALA A 155 15.57 -32.59 -12.59
C ALA A 155 14.26 -32.96 -11.89
N LEU A 156 13.26 -33.46 -12.63
CA LEU A 156 12.00 -33.93 -12.03
C LEU A 156 12.21 -35.12 -11.08
N GLU A 157 13.05 -36.10 -11.44
CA GLU A 157 13.39 -37.22 -10.56
C GLU A 157 14.05 -36.76 -9.25
N VAL A 158 14.95 -35.78 -9.32
CA VAL A 158 15.61 -35.20 -8.15
C VAL A 158 14.60 -34.52 -7.24
N ILE A 159 13.68 -33.74 -7.81
CA ILE A 159 12.60 -33.09 -7.05
C ILE A 159 11.69 -34.15 -6.41
N GLN A 160 11.35 -35.22 -7.13
CA GLN A 160 10.55 -36.32 -6.59
C GLN A 160 11.24 -37.02 -5.41
N LYS A 161 12.51 -37.39 -5.56
CA LYS A 161 13.31 -37.98 -4.46
C LYS A 161 13.38 -37.07 -3.25
N ALA A 162 13.52 -35.75 -3.45
CA ALA A 162 13.50 -34.78 -2.37
C ALA A 162 12.14 -34.74 -1.65
N ALA A 163 11.03 -34.86 -2.39
CA ALA A 163 9.68 -34.94 -1.81
C ALA A 163 9.48 -36.20 -0.94
N GLU A 164 10.14 -37.29 -1.29
CA GLU A 164 10.16 -38.56 -0.53
C GLU A 164 11.10 -38.54 0.68
N GLY A 165 11.86 -37.45 0.89
CA GLY A 165 12.76 -37.27 2.03
C GLY A 165 14.25 -37.50 1.73
N TYR A 166 14.63 -37.73 0.46
CA TYR A 166 16.02 -37.86 0.04
C TYR A 166 16.61 -36.51 -0.36
N CYS A 167 17.13 -35.76 0.60
CA CYS A 167 17.59 -34.37 0.38
C CYS A 167 19.07 -34.22 -0.01
N ARG A 168 19.79 -35.31 -0.34
CA ARG A 168 21.20 -35.23 -0.76
C ARG A 168 21.28 -35.21 -2.28
N THR A 169 21.75 -34.11 -2.84
CA THR A 169 21.94 -33.91 -4.27
C THR A 169 23.41 -33.73 -4.61
N GLY A 170 23.85 -34.25 -5.75
CA GLY A 170 25.15 -33.93 -6.34
C GLY A 170 25.12 -32.58 -7.06
N MET A 171 26.28 -31.99 -7.34
CA MET A 171 26.37 -30.69 -8.05
C MET A 171 25.67 -30.68 -9.42
N ASP A 172 25.69 -31.80 -10.15
CA ASP A 172 25.05 -31.88 -11.48
C ASP A 172 23.53 -32.01 -11.39
N GLU A 173 23.01 -32.62 -10.33
CA GLU A 173 21.57 -32.70 -10.04
C GLU A 173 21.02 -31.32 -9.64
N GLU A 174 21.77 -30.59 -8.82
CA GLU A 174 21.46 -29.21 -8.43
C GLU A 174 21.37 -28.27 -9.64
N LYS A 175 22.34 -28.37 -10.57
CA LYS A 175 22.33 -27.60 -11.82
C LYS A 175 21.11 -27.92 -12.67
N ALA A 176 20.76 -29.20 -12.82
CA ALA A 176 19.60 -29.61 -13.61
C ALA A 176 18.29 -29.03 -13.04
N VAL A 177 18.12 -29.04 -11.71
CA VAL A 177 16.96 -28.43 -11.04
C VAL A 177 16.92 -26.92 -11.27
N LEU A 178 18.05 -26.21 -11.10
CA LEU A 178 18.10 -24.77 -11.34
C LEU A 178 17.78 -24.43 -12.81
N ALA A 179 18.36 -25.16 -13.77
CA ALA A 179 18.10 -24.97 -15.20
C ALA A 179 16.62 -25.21 -15.56
N LEU A 180 15.97 -26.20 -14.93
CA LEU A 180 14.52 -26.42 -15.09
C LEU A 180 13.70 -25.22 -14.60
N LEU A 181 14.06 -24.64 -13.44
CA LEU A 181 13.35 -23.51 -12.83
C LEU A 181 13.58 -22.17 -13.55
N GLU A 182 14.65 -22.07 -14.35
CA GLU A 182 14.92 -20.89 -15.19
C GLU A 182 14.09 -20.84 -16.47
N ARG A 183 13.40 -21.94 -16.82
CA ARG A 183 12.59 -22.03 -18.04
C ARG A 183 11.46 -21.00 -18.06
N SER A 184 11.15 -20.51 -19.25
CA SER A 184 10.25 -19.40 -19.50
C SER A 184 8.81 -19.67 -19.05
N TRP A 185 8.41 -20.94 -18.90
CA TRP A 185 7.08 -21.30 -18.37
C TRP A 185 6.80 -20.61 -17.03
N PHE A 186 7.77 -20.58 -16.12
CA PHE A 186 7.61 -19.95 -14.80
C PHE A 186 7.48 -18.43 -14.85
N ARG A 187 7.80 -17.79 -15.98
CA ARG A 187 7.71 -16.33 -16.15
C ARG A 187 6.40 -15.90 -16.77
N ARG A 188 5.64 -16.79 -17.42
CA ARG A 188 4.46 -16.38 -18.19
C ARG A 188 3.29 -16.01 -17.29
N VAL A 189 2.63 -14.89 -17.57
CA VAL A 189 1.46 -14.47 -16.79
C VAL A 189 0.29 -15.44 -16.94
N TRP A 190 0.10 -16.03 -18.13
CA TRP A 190 -0.97 -16.97 -18.42
C TRP A 190 -0.96 -18.20 -17.52
N VAL A 191 0.22 -18.72 -17.17
CA VAL A 191 0.32 -19.95 -16.38
C VAL A 191 -0.32 -19.82 -15.01
N LEU A 192 -0.41 -18.59 -14.47
CA LEU A 192 -0.99 -18.32 -13.16
C LEU A 192 -2.46 -18.71 -13.11
N GLN A 193 -3.27 -18.28 -14.09
CA GLN A 193 -4.70 -18.63 -14.14
C GLN A 193 -4.90 -20.13 -14.42
N GLU A 194 -4.07 -20.71 -15.28
CA GLU A 194 -4.13 -22.14 -15.65
C GLU A 194 -3.92 -23.03 -14.42
N ILE A 195 -2.85 -22.77 -13.66
CA ILE A 195 -2.53 -23.54 -12.46
C ILE A 195 -3.31 -23.08 -11.24
N ALA A 196 -3.91 -21.87 -11.21
CA ALA A 196 -4.82 -21.43 -10.16
C ALA A 196 -6.22 -22.06 -10.29
N ALA A 197 -6.63 -22.39 -11.52
CA ALA A 197 -7.91 -23.03 -11.80
C ALA A 197 -7.86 -24.56 -11.59
N ALA A 198 -6.73 -25.19 -11.91
CA ALA A 198 -6.55 -26.65 -11.92
C ALA A 198 -6.97 -27.37 -10.62
N ARG A 199 -7.46 -28.60 -10.67
CA ARG A 199 -7.69 -29.41 -9.43
C ARG A 199 -6.68 -30.52 -9.25
N HIS A 200 -6.10 -30.94 -10.36
CA HIS A 200 -5.06 -31.95 -10.45
C HIS A 200 -4.05 -31.43 -11.47
N ILE A 201 -2.78 -31.43 -11.10
CA ILE A 201 -1.69 -30.92 -11.94
C ILE A 201 -0.67 -32.04 -12.09
N LEU A 202 -0.33 -32.36 -13.34
CA LEU A 202 0.77 -33.25 -13.69
C LEU A 202 1.86 -32.40 -14.33
N ILE A 203 3.07 -32.45 -13.79
CA ILE A 203 4.21 -31.73 -14.35
C ILE A 203 5.02 -32.74 -15.15
N ALA A 204 5.16 -32.46 -16.44
CA ALA A 204 5.82 -33.32 -17.40
C ALA A 204 7.00 -32.58 -18.03
N CYS A 205 8.11 -33.29 -18.15
CA CYS A 205 9.30 -32.78 -18.82
C CYS A 205 10.05 -33.95 -19.46
N HIS A 206 10.18 -33.90 -20.78
CA HIS A 206 10.83 -34.95 -21.56
C HIS A 206 10.21 -36.34 -21.28
N SER A 207 10.93 -37.23 -20.60
CA SER A 207 10.48 -38.61 -20.31
C SER A 207 9.91 -38.80 -18.90
N ALA A 208 10.04 -37.79 -18.02
CA ALA A 208 9.60 -37.89 -16.64
C ALA A 208 8.34 -37.07 -16.38
N GLU A 209 7.56 -37.54 -15.41
CA GLU A 209 6.34 -36.92 -14.93
C GLU A 209 6.32 -36.95 -13.40
N ILE A 210 5.77 -35.91 -12.78
CA ILE A 210 5.61 -35.80 -11.34
C ILE A 210 4.27 -35.14 -11.00
N ASP A 211 3.61 -35.63 -9.94
CA ASP A 211 2.43 -34.97 -9.38
C ASP A 211 2.78 -33.56 -8.87
N GLY A 212 1.88 -32.59 -9.09
CA GLY A 212 2.11 -31.20 -8.72
C GLY A 212 2.37 -31.00 -7.22
N HIS A 213 1.68 -31.73 -6.34
CA HIS A 213 1.92 -31.65 -4.89
C HIS A 213 3.30 -32.21 -4.52
N ALA A 214 3.71 -33.32 -5.15
CA ALA A 214 5.05 -33.87 -4.99
C ALA A 214 6.12 -32.89 -5.48
N PHE A 215 5.92 -32.24 -6.63
CA PHE A 215 6.82 -31.21 -7.15
C PHE A 215 7.00 -30.04 -6.17
N ALA A 216 5.90 -29.47 -5.68
CA ALA A 216 5.97 -28.36 -4.75
C ALA A 216 6.61 -28.75 -3.40
N SER A 217 6.35 -29.98 -2.94
CA SER A 217 6.95 -30.52 -1.71
C SER A 217 8.45 -30.76 -1.87
N GLY A 218 8.87 -31.33 -3.01
CA GLY A 218 10.28 -31.54 -3.34
C GLY A 218 11.05 -30.23 -3.42
N LEU A 219 10.51 -29.22 -4.10
CA LEU A 219 11.13 -27.89 -4.12
C LEU A 219 11.19 -27.25 -2.72
N THR A 220 10.18 -27.47 -1.86
CA THR A 220 10.22 -27.03 -0.46
C THR A 220 11.37 -27.69 0.31
N ALA A 221 11.61 -28.99 0.08
CA ALA A 221 12.72 -29.73 0.68
C ALA A 221 14.08 -29.23 0.18
N LEU A 222 14.16 -28.83 -1.11
CA LEU A 222 15.35 -28.25 -1.76
C LEU A 222 15.53 -26.74 -1.49
N LYS A 223 14.93 -26.18 -0.43
CA LYS A 223 15.01 -24.74 -0.10
C LYS A 223 16.43 -24.17 0.02
N THR A 224 17.41 -25.00 0.35
CA THR A 224 18.81 -24.58 0.47
C THR A 224 19.49 -24.38 -0.89
N LEU A 225 18.96 -25.01 -1.95
CA LEU A 225 19.42 -24.83 -3.32
C LEU A 225 18.88 -23.51 -3.93
N ILE A 226 17.64 -23.16 -3.60
CA ILE A 226 16.92 -22.01 -4.17
C ILE A 226 17.15 -20.78 -3.28
N VAL A 227 18.42 -20.38 -3.18
CA VAL A 227 18.87 -19.24 -2.36
C VAL A 227 18.68 -17.90 -3.07
N ASP A 228 18.64 -17.89 -4.40
CA ASP A 228 18.41 -16.66 -5.17
C ASP A 228 16.99 -16.14 -4.94
N ALA A 229 16.89 -14.92 -4.41
CA ALA A 229 15.62 -14.30 -4.07
C ALA A 229 14.78 -14.01 -5.32
N ASN A 230 15.42 -13.64 -6.44
CA ASN A 230 14.72 -13.33 -7.68
C ASN A 230 14.07 -14.58 -8.28
N MET A 231 14.79 -15.70 -8.35
CA MET A 231 14.25 -16.99 -8.76
C MET A 231 13.11 -17.42 -7.83
N ARG A 232 13.27 -17.27 -6.51
CA ARG A 232 12.22 -17.61 -5.53
C ARG A 232 10.96 -16.79 -5.74
N ASP A 233 11.08 -15.49 -5.98
CA ASP A 233 9.95 -14.60 -6.23
C ASP A 233 9.28 -14.92 -7.57
N GLN A 234 10.07 -15.26 -8.59
CA GLN A 234 9.58 -15.66 -9.91
C GLN A 234 8.76 -16.96 -9.84
N ILE A 235 9.29 -18.03 -9.24
CA ILE A 235 8.63 -19.34 -9.24
C ILE A 235 7.63 -19.53 -8.09
N GLY A 236 7.77 -18.77 -7.01
CA GLY A 236 7.15 -19.12 -5.73
C GLY A 236 5.62 -19.13 -5.77
N MET A 237 5.03 -18.25 -6.57
CA MET A 237 3.58 -18.19 -6.74
C MET A 237 3.05 -19.37 -7.56
N ALA A 238 3.74 -19.77 -8.62
CA ALA A 238 3.37 -20.97 -9.35
C ALA A 238 3.43 -22.20 -8.44
N VAL A 239 4.51 -22.35 -7.66
CA VAL A 239 4.67 -23.46 -6.71
C VAL A 239 3.60 -23.43 -5.61
N PHE A 240 3.26 -22.25 -5.09
CA PHE A 240 2.19 -22.08 -4.11
C PHE A 240 0.82 -22.48 -4.66
N LEU A 241 0.48 -22.03 -5.88
CA LEU A 241 -0.77 -22.39 -6.53
C LEU A 241 -0.82 -23.90 -6.80
N ILE A 242 0.27 -24.48 -7.32
CA ILE A 242 0.39 -25.92 -7.57
C ILE A 242 0.16 -26.72 -6.28
N LYS A 243 0.83 -26.35 -5.19
CA LYS A 243 0.73 -27.06 -3.90
C LYS A 243 -0.69 -27.15 -3.36
N ASN A 244 -1.50 -26.12 -3.61
CA ASN A 244 -2.86 -25.99 -3.10
C ASN A 244 -3.94 -26.45 -4.09
N ALA A 245 -3.57 -26.99 -5.26
CA ALA A 245 -4.54 -27.38 -6.29
C ALA A 245 -5.56 -28.43 -5.82
N THR A 246 -5.12 -29.40 -5.02
CA THR A 246 -5.96 -30.50 -4.50
C THR A 246 -6.97 -30.05 -3.44
N LEU A 247 -6.76 -28.87 -2.84
CA LEU A 247 -7.66 -28.30 -1.82
C LEU A 247 -8.85 -27.55 -2.42
N ARG A 248 -8.86 -27.33 -3.75
CA ARG A 248 -9.88 -26.51 -4.42
C ARG A 248 -11.22 -27.23 -4.49
N HIS A 249 -12.29 -26.55 -4.08
CA HIS A 249 -13.63 -27.12 -4.03
C HIS A 249 -14.21 -27.45 -5.41
N LYS A 250 -14.87 -28.61 -5.52
CA LYS A 250 -15.55 -29.02 -6.75
C LYS A 250 -16.79 -28.18 -7.11
N ARG A 251 -17.42 -27.55 -6.13
CA ARG A 251 -18.74 -26.88 -6.24
C ARG A 251 -18.71 -25.36 -6.42
N VAL A 252 -17.55 -24.70 -6.26
CA VAL A 252 -17.45 -23.22 -6.23
C VAL A 252 -17.77 -22.57 -7.59
N ILE A 253 -17.72 -23.31 -8.70
CA ILE A 253 -18.01 -22.80 -10.06
C ILE A 253 -19.53 -22.77 -10.36
N ALA A 254 -20.39 -23.14 -9.40
CA ALA A 254 -21.85 -23.16 -9.59
C ALA A 254 -22.55 -21.86 -9.12
N GLY A 255 -21.79 -20.79 -8.81
CA GLY A 255 -22.33 -19.47 -8.51
C GLY A 255 -22.70 -18.66 -9.77
N PRO A 256 -23.36 -17.49 -9.62
CA PRO A 256 -23.69 -16.60 -10.73
C PRO A 256 -22.44 -16.03 -11.45
N ASP A 257 -21.30 -15.93 -10.76
CA ASP A 257 -19.98 -15.56 -11.33
C ASP A 257 -19.19 -16.81 -11.78
N LYS A 258 -19.56 -17.39 -12.93
CA LYS A 258 -18.94 -18.62 -13.45
C LYS A 258 -17.50 -18.42 -13.99
N LEU A 259 -17.07 -17.17 -14.13
CA LEU A 259 -15.83 -16.79 -14.83
C LEU A 259 -14.66 -16.48 -13.88
N SER A 260 -14.88 -16.49 -12.56
CA SER A 260 -13.89 -16.08 -11.56
C SER A 260 -13.59 -17.16 -10.50
N LEU A 261 -12.32 -17.25 -10.12
CA LEU A 261 -11.82 -18.05 -8.99
C LEU A 261 -11.89 -17.29 -7.66
N HIS A 262 -12.28 -16.00 -7.65
CA HIS A 262 -12.35 -15.10 -6.50
C HIS A 262 -11.11 -15.14 -5.59
N ILE A 263 -9.92 -15.11 -6.18
CA ILE A 263 -8.66 -15.20 -5.43
C ILE A 263 -8.35 -13.87 -4.75
N ARG A 264 -8.32 -12.75 -5.50
CA ARG A 264 -8.03 -11.38 -5.03
C ARG A 264 -8.52 -10.33 -6.01
N SER A 265 -8.53 -9.05 -5.64
CA SER A 265 -8.81 -7.97 -6.60
C SER A 265 -7.80 -7.97 -7.75
N LEU A 266 -8.22 -7.51 -8.93
CA LEU A 266 -7.38 -7.41 -10.11
C LEU A 266 -6.19 -6.45 -9.88
N ALA A 267 -6.36 -5.34 -9.15
CA ALA A 267 -5.28 -4.45 -8.75
C ALA A 267 -4.19 -5.17 -7.94
N ASP A 268 -4.59 -5.99 -6.97
CA ASP A 268 -3.64 -6.78 -6.18
C ASP A 268 -2.90 -7.78 -7.08
N LEU A 269 -3.63 -8.51 -7.93
CA LEU A 269 -3.05 -9.49 -8.85
C LEU A 269 -2.05 -8.82 -9.80
N THR A 270 -2.41 -7.67 -10.38
CA THR A 270 -1.54 -6.94 -11.32
C THR A 270 -0.27 -6.43 -10.66
N THR A 271 -0.36 -5.98 -9.41
CA THR A 271 0.82 -5.56 -8.65
C THR A 271 1.68 -6.76 -8.23
N MET A 272 1.06 -7.85 -7.79
CA MET A 272 1.78 -9.07 -7.36
C MET A 272 2.52 -9.77 -8.50
N TYR A 273 1.94 -9.75 -9.70
CA TYR A 273 2.43 -10.52 -10.85
C TYR A 273 3.02 -9.64 -11.94
N ASN A 274 3.40 -8.41 -11.61
CA ASN A 274 3.95 -7.46 -12.56
C ASN A 274 5.26 -7.91 -13.24
N ASN A 275 6.03 -8.78 -12.58
CA ASN A 275 7.27 -9.37 -13.11
C ASN A 275 7.03 -10.56 -14.05
N HIS A 276 5.78 -10.97 -14.27
CA HIS A 276 5.47 -12.00 -15.25
C HIS A 276 5.41 -11.42 -16.67
N GLU A 277 5.93 -12.21 -17.61
CA GLU A 277 6.11 -11.87 -19.01
C GLU A 277 4.84 -12.19 -19.82
N ALA A 278 4.60 -11.36 -20.81
CA ALA A 278 3.56 -11.55 -21.82
C ALA A 278 4.05 -11.00 -23.16
N THR A 279 3.79 -11.73 -24.25
CA THR A 279 4.11 -11.27 -25.61
C THR A 279 3.21 -10.12 -26.03
N ASP A 280 1.91 -10.20 -25.71
CA ASP A 280 0.96 -9.12 -25.83
C ASP A 280 0.84 -8.44 -24.47
N CYS A 281 1.09 -7.12 -24.39
CA CYS A 281 1.05 -6.41 -23.11
C CYS A 281 -0.32 -6.49 -22.43
N ARG A 282 -1.41 -6.62 -23.19
CA ARG A 282 -2.78 -6.70 -22.67
C ARG A 282 -3.03 -7.96 -21.85
N ASP A 283 -2.27 -9.02 -22.13
CA ASP A 283 -2.36 -10.27 -21.38
C ASP A 283 -1.84 -10.13 -19.95
N LYS A 284 -1.06 -9.08 -19.64
CA LYS A 284 -0.72 -8.73 -18.25
C LYS A 284 -1.96 -8.44 -17.39
N VAL A 285 -3.08 -8.04 -18.02
CA VAL A 285 -4.39 -7.85 -17.37
C VAL A 285 -5.28 -9.06 -17.61
N TYR A 286 -5.44 -9.48 -18.87
CA TYR A 286 -6.44 -10.48 -19.25
C TYR A 286 -6.19 -11.85 -18.62
N ALA A 287 -4.92 -12.25 -18.45
CA ALA A 287 -4.55 -13.50 -17.78
C ALA A 287 -4.85 -13.53 -16.27
N LEU A 288 -5.24 -12.40 -15.68
CA LEU A 288 -5.54 -12.29 -14.25
C LEU A 288 -7.04 -12.14 -14.00
N LEU A 289 -7.86 -11.91 -15.05
CA LEU A 289 -9.30 -11.71 -14.92
C LEU A 289 -9.99 -12.93 -14.30
N GLY A 290 -9.62 -14.14 -14.73
CA GLY A 290 -10.20 -15.36 -14.19
C GLY A 290 -9.81 -15.64 -12.74
N MET A 291 -8.80 -14.97 -12.21
CA MET A 291 -8.39 -15.05 -10.80
C MET A 291 -9.03 -13.95 -9.95
N SER A 292 -9.59 -12.91 -10.57
CA SER A 292 -10.00 -11.68 -9.88
C SER A 292 -11.30 -11.83 -9.10
N SER A 293 -11.36 -11.35 -7.86
CA SER A 293 -12.56 -11.27 -7.03
C SER A 293 -13.43 -10.03 -7.30
N ASP A 294 -13.04 -9.15 -8.22
CA ASP A 294 -13.82 -7.95 -8.54
C ASP A 294 -15.09 -8.29 -9.34
N ASN A 295 -16.17 -7.55 -9.08
CA ASN A 295 -17.48 -7.81 -9.67
C ASN A 295 -17.49 -7.61 -11.19
N HIS A 296 -18.09 -8.55 -11.93
CA HIS A 296 -18.25 -8.50 -13.38
C HIS A 296 -19.44 -7.62 -13.85
N GLY A 297 -19.77 -6.56 -13.11
CA GLY A 297 -20.90 -5.66 -13.42
C GLY A 297 -20.66 -4.72 -14.61
N PRO A 298 -21.58 -3.78 -14.89
CA PRO A 298 -21.38 -2.74 -15.91
C PRO A 298 -20.07 -1.98 -15.64
N GLY A 299 -19.10 -2.08 -16.54
CA GLY A 299 -17.75 -1.52 -16.36
C GLY A 299 -16.64 -2.56 -16.11
N ALA A 300 -16.98 -3.86 -16.08
CA ALA A 300 -15.99 -4.93 -16.00
C ALA A 300 -15.02 -4.91 -17.20
N ILE A 301 -13.77 -5.27 -16.93
CA ILE A 301 -12.73 -5.37 -17.95
C ILE A 301 -12.93 -6.69 -18.71
N LEU A 302 -13.12 -6.60 -20.01
CA LEU A 302 -13.30 -7.75 -20.90
C LEU A 302 -12.07 -7.91 -21.81
N PRO A 303 -11.66 -9.15 -22.14
CA PRO A 303 -10.55 -9.44 -23.04
C PRO A 303 -10.91 -9.14 -24.49
N VAL A 304 -10.80 -7.86 -24.87
CA VAL A 304 -11.05 -7.38 -26.24
C VAL A 304 -9.72 -6.98 -26.88
N TYR A 305 -9.25 -7.78 -27.84
CA TYR A 305 -7.96 -7.61 -28.51
C TYR A 305 -7.93 -6.56 -29.63
N THR A 306 -9.04 -5.85 -29.86
CA THR A 306 -9.09 -4.67 -30.73
C THR A 306 -8.82 -3.37 -29.98
N VAL A 307 -8.84 -3.40 -28.64
CA VAL A 307 -8.56 -2.24 -27.79
C VAL A 307 -7.04 -2.10 -27.59
N SER A 308 -6.54 -0.86 -27.55
CA SER A 308 -5.12 -0.58 -27.33
C SER A 308 -4.72 -0.76 -25.86
N TRP A 309 -3.42 -0.89 -25.61
CA TRP A 309 -2.89 -1.04 -24.25
C TRP A 309 -3.23 0.17 -23.38
N LYS A 310 -3.06 1.37 -23.93
CA LYS A 310 -3.41 2.64 -23.29
C LYS A 310 -4.83 2.62 -22.73
N ASP A 311 -5.79 2.18 -23.54
CA ASP A 311 -7.21 2.20 -23.21
C ASP A 311 -7.55 1.16 -22.14
N ILE A 312 -6.93 -0.03 -22.18
CA ILE A 312 -7.12 -1.08 -21.18
C ILE A 312 -6.58 -0.62 -19.82
N THR A 313 -5.36 -0.08 -19.79
CA THR A 313 -4.77 0.46 -18.56
C THR A 313 -5.60 1.62 -18.00
N CYS A 314 -6.12 2.49 -18.87
CA CYS A 314 -7.01 3.58 -18.46
C CYS A 314 -8.31 3.06 -17.83
N ARG A 315 -8.95 2.05 -18.45
CA ARG A 315 -10.17 1.41 -17.91
C ARG A 315 -9.91 0.73 -16.57
N LEU A 316 -8.79 0.02 -16.44
CA LEU A 316 -8.39 -0.61 -15.18
C LEU A 316 -8.22 0.40 -14.06
N ILE A 317 -7.54 1.50 -14.31
CA ILE A 317 -7.33 2.53 -13.29
C ILE A 317 -8.66 3.15 -12.89
N ARG A 318 -9.48 3.57 -13.87
CA ARG A 318 -10.80 4.18 -13.63
C ARG A 318 -11.75 3.26 -12.87
N PHE A 319 -11.66 1.95 -13.09
CA PHE A 319 -12.41 0.95 -12.33
C PHE A 319 -12.18 1.09 -10.82
N TYR A 320 -10.98 1.47 -10.37
CA TYR A 320 -10.66 1.67 -8.96
C TYR A 320 -10.76 3.12 -8.47
N VAL A 321 -10.29 4.09 -9.27
CA VAL A 321 -10.19 5.49 -8.83
C VAL A 321 -11.42 6.33 -9.13
N GLY A 322 -12.39 5.77 -9.88
CA GLY A 322 -13.59 6.47 -10.32
C GLY A 322 -13.41 7.28 -11.61
N GLU A 323 -14.53 7.65 -12.23
CA GLU A 323 -14.58 8.40 -13.51
C GLU A 323 -14.23 9.89 -13.34
N GLN A 324 -14.25 10.41 -12.11
CA GLN A 324 -13.96 11.80 -11.79
C GLN A 324 -12.46 12.10 -11.83
N ALA A 325 -11.61 11.08 -11.72
CA ALA A 325 -10.17 11.24 -11.86
C ALA A 325 -9.78 11.34 -13.34
N CYS A 326 -8.89 12.28 -13.66
CA CYS A 326 -8.22 12.34 -14.94
C CYS A 326 -7.10 11.28 -14.95
N VAL A 327 -7.17 10.36 -15.91
CA VAL A 327 -6.19 9.28 -16.08
C VAL A 327 -5.53 9.43 -17.45
N GLN A 328 -4.21 9.54 -17.45
CA GLN A 328 -3.37 9.63 -18.63
C GLN A 328 -2.52 8.36 -18.73
N THR A 329 -2.58 7.71 -19.88
CA THR A 329 -1.86 6.47 -20.21
C THR A 329 -1.33 6.56 -21.65
N TRP A 330 -0.39 5.68 -21.99
CA TRP A 330 0.24 5.61 -23.32
C TRP A 330 0.36 4.15 -23.78
N ASP A 331 0.53 3.92 -25.08
CA ASP A 331 0.64 2.55 -25.63
C ASP A 331 2.07 1.99 -25.53
N ASP A 332 3.06 2.87 -25.49
CA ASP A 332 4.49 2.58 -25.47
C ASP A 332 5.14 2.70 -24.08
N GLU A 333 4.35 2.99 -23.05
CA GLU A 333 4.84 3.21 -21.69
C GLU A 333 4.02 2.42 -20.66
N ASP A 334 4.71 1.78 -19.71
CA ASP A 334 4.13 1.03 -18.60
C ASP A 334 3.80 1.94 -17.40
N ILE A 335 3.49 3.21 -17.65
CA ILE A 335 3.25 4.25 -16.63
C ILE A 335 1.88 4.90 -16.88
N ALA A 336 1.21 5.25 -15.79
CA ALA A 336 0.00 6.04 -15.79
C ALA A 336 0.11 7.23 -14.83
N VAL A 337 -0.45 8.36 -15.25
CA VAL A 337 -0.58 9.57 -14.43
C VAL A 337 -2.04 9.77 -14.08
N ILE A 338 -2.33 9.93 -12.79
CA ILE A 338 -3.68 10.05 -12.25
C ILE A 338 -3.78 11.38 -11.51
N LYS A 339 -4.79 12.18 -11.85
CA LYS A 339 -5.08 13.47 -11.20
C LYS A 339 -6.51 13.47 -10.72
N GLY A 340 -6.74 13.85 -9.47
CA GLY A 340 -8.09 13.89 -8.94
C GLY A 340 -8.15 14.59 -7.60
N LYS A 341 -9.35 15.03 -7.23
CA LYS A 341 -9.62 15.47 -5.86
C LYS A 341 -9.66 14.26 -4.95
N GLY A 342 -9.16 14.40 -3.73
CA GLY A 342 -9.18 13.34 -2.74
C GLY A 342 -9.03 13.84 -1.31
N CYS A 343 -8.97 12.91 -0.37
CA CYS A 343 -8.56 13.16 1.00
C CYS A 343 -7.63 12.04 1.51
N VAL A 344 -6.83 12.38 2.53
CA VAL A 344 -6.07 11.39 3.30
C VAL A 344 -7.00 10.76 4.32
N LEU A 345 -6.96 9.43 4.45
CA LEU A 345 -7.71 8.70 5.47
C LEU A 345 -6.80 8.31 6.64
N GLY A 346 -5.52 8.04 6.37
CA GLY A 346 -4.57 7.71 7.42
C GLY A 346 -3.19 7.33 6.90
N VAL A 347 -2.31 6.99 7.84
CA VAL A 347 -0.91 6.66 7.56
C VAL A 347 -0.54 5.31 8.16
N VAL A 348 0.26 4.53 7.43
CA VAL A 348 0.82 3.27 7.88
C VAL A 348 1.87 3.52 8.97
N ILE A 349 1.58 3.19 10.24
CA ILE A 349 2.53 3.42 11.35
C ILE A 349 3.41 2.21 11.67
N ARG A 350 2.91 1.00 11.42
CA ARG A 350 3.63 -0.25 11.68
C ARG A 350 3.23 -1.30 10.65
N VAL A 351 4.20 -2.07 10.14
CA VAL A 351 3.96 -3.23 9.29
C VAL A 351 4.53 -4.45 10.00
N LYS A 352 3.68 -5.41 10.37
CA LYS A 352 4.13 -6.69 10.94
C LYS A 352 3.86 -7.81 9.94
N LEU A 353 4.90 -8.51 9.51
CA LEU A 353 4.79 -9.66 8.62
C LEU A 353 4.66 -10.94 9.46
N ASN A 354 3.58 -11.71 9.29
CA ASN A 354 3.56 -13.09 9.77
C ASN A 354 4.45 -13.92 8.86
N SER A 355 5.60 -14.35 9.38
CA SER A 355 6.33 -15.48 8.81
C SER A 355 5.70 -16.76 9.34
N SER A 356 4.62 -17.25 8.71
CA SER A 356 4.32 -18.67 8.90
C SER A 356 5.47 -19.44 8.26
N LYS A 357 6.35 -20.00 9.09
CA LYS A 357 7.50 -20.81 8.65
C LYS A 357 7.09 -22.10 7.92
N ASP A 358 5.79 -22.36 7.80
CA ASP A 358 5.24 -23.64 7.33
C ASP A 358 5.23 -23.80 5.80
N ASN A 359 5.40 -22.72 5.02
CA ASN A 359 5.46 -22.84 3.56
C ASN A 359 6.39 -21.79 2.92
N MET A 360 7.58 -22.21 2.46
CA MET A 360 8.55 -21.32 1.82
C MET A 360 8.02 -20.63 0.55
N TRP A 361 7.09 -21.28 -0.15
CA TRP A 361 6.48 -20.79 -1.38
C TRP A 361 5.34 -19.82 -1.12
N ASP A 362 4.86 -19.78 0.13
CA ASP A 362 3.88 -18.81 0.53
C ASP A 362 4.56 -17.46 0.79
N ASN A 363 4.79 -16.68 -0.28
CA ASN A 363 5.25 -15.30 -0.14
C ASN A 363 4.13 -14.39 0.39
N SER A 364 2.94 -14.93 0.64
CA SER A 364 1.76 -14.22 1.11
C SER A 364 1.92 -13.96 2.63
N HIS A 365 2.74 -12.96 2.95
CA HIS A 365 2.96 -12.54 4.33
C HIS A 365 1.77 -11.70 4.77
N ASN A 366 1.05 -12.13 5.81
CA ASN A 366 0.04 -11.24 6.41
C ASN A 366 0.78 -10.01 6.93
N ALA A 367 0.46 -8.87 6.35
CA ALA A 367 0.91 -7.59 6.84
C ALA A 367 -0.17 -7.05 7.76
N PHE A 368 0.12 -6.91 9.04
CA PHE A 368 -0.72 -6.11 9.92
C PHE A 368 -0.26 -4.67 9.77
N VAL A 369 -1.16 -3.82 9.30
CA VAL A 369 -0.90 -2.38 9.30
C VAL A 369 -1.80 -1.73 10.31
N THR A 370 -1.15 -1.09 11.28
CA THR A 370 -1.85 -0.15 12.14
C THR A 370 -1.88 1.18 11.42
N MET A 371 -3.06 1.82 11.41
CA MET A 371 -3.25 3.13 10.84
C MET A 371 -3.63 4.14 11.91
N GLN A 372 -3.19 5.37 11.74
CA GLN A 372 -3.71 6.50 12.49
C GLN A 372 -4.71 7.24 11.59
N LEU A 373 -5.97 7.29 12.03
CA LEU A 373 -6.98 8.15 11.40
C LEU A 373 -6.71 9.59 11.83
N THR A 374 -6.77 10.51 10.88
CA THR A 374 -6.48 11.94 11.12
C THR A 374 -7.49 12.49 12.15
N GLY A 375 -7.00 12.95 13.31
CA GLY A 375 -7.82 13.56 14.38
C GLY A 375 -8.26 12.62 15.51
N GLY A 376 -7.75 11.39 15.60
CA GLY A 376 -7.93 10.50 16.75
C GLY A 376 -6.91 10.75 17.87
N ASP A 377 -7.33 10.62 19.14
CA ASP A 377 -6.48 10.77 20.32
C ASP A 377 -5.39 9.67 20.35
N GLU A 378 -4.11 10.04 20.58
CA GLU A 378 -2.93 9.14 20.57
C GLU A 378 -3.01 7.98 21.59
N ARG A 379 -4.03 7.98 22.47
CA ARG A 379 -4.23 6.98 23.53
C ARG A 379 -5.03 5.76 23.12
N GLY A 380 -5.63 5.76 21.92
CA GLY A 380 -6.31 4.59 21.37
C GLY A 380 -5.32 3.63 20.74
N ASP A 381 -5.38 2.35 21.09
CA ASP A 381 -4.73 1.27 20.36
C ASP A 381 -5.16 1.40 18.89
N GLY A 382 -4.29 1.97 18.04
CA GLY A 382 -4.68 2.35 16.67
C GLY A 382 -5.32 1.18 15.96
N ASP A 383 -6.35 1.45 15.16
CA ASP A 383 -7.15 0.36 14.60
C ASP A 383 -6.23 -0.63 13.87
N MET A 384 -6.24 -1.88 14.34
CA MET A 384 -5.38 -2.94 13.85
C MET A 384 -5.99 -3.55 12.60
N TRP A 385 -5.54 -3.12 11.44
CA TRP A 385 -6.10 -3.60 10.18
C TRP A 385 -5.22 -4.73 9.65
N THR A 386 -5.87 -5.84 9.28
CA THR A 386 -5.16 -6.96 8.67
C THR A 386 -5.22 -6.81 7.16
N PHE A 387 -4.04 -6.75 6.53
CA PHE A 387 -3.94 -6.65 5.08
C PHE A 387 -3.71 -8.04 4.53
N CYS A 388 -4.41 -8.35 3.45
CA CYS A 388 -4.16 -9.56 2.70
C CYS A 388 -2.78 -9.52 2.07
N LYS A 389 -1.83 -10.19 2.72
CA LYS A 389 -0.78 -10.98 2.05
C LYS A 389 0.04 -10.21 0.99
N TRP A 390 0.97 -9.37 1.42
CA TRP A 390 1.91 -8.63 0.56
C TRP A 390 3.35 -8.75 1.08
N PRO A 391 4.28 -9.37 0.34
CA PRO A 391 5.71 -9.29 0.66
C PRO A 391 6.29 -7.95 0.16
N GLY A 392 6.74 -7.09 1.09
CA GLY A 392 7.79 -6.09 0.82
C GLY A 392 7.43 -4.74 0.15
N LEU A 393 6.22 -4.56 -0.38
CA LEU A 393 5.82 -3.29 -1.02
C LEU A 393 5.42 -2.19 -0.02
N ILE A 394 4.62 -2.56 1.00
CA ILE A 394 4.07 -1.63 2.00
C ILE A 394 5.11 -1.33 3.08
N LYS A 395 5.26 -0.06 3.44
CA LYS A 395 6.24 0.41 4.43
C LYS A 395 5.62 1.42 5.38
N LYS A 396 6.22 1.53 6.57
CA LYS A 396 5.91 2.62 7.51
C LYS A 396 6.01 3.97 6.78
N GLY A 397 4.98 4.80 6.94
CA GLY A 397 4.85 6.09 6.29
C GLY A 397 4.12 6.07 4.95
N ASP A 398 3.70 4.93 4.42
CA ASP A 398 2.77 4.94 3.29
C ASP A 398 1.44 5.59 3.70
N ILE A 399 0.81 6.28 2.75
CA ILE A 399 -0.40 7.07 2.99
C ILE A 399 -1.58 6.34 2.35
N VAL A 400 -2.66 6.24 3.09
CA VAL A 400 -3.95 5.81 2.57
C VAL A 400 -4.75 7.06 2.20
N CYS A 401 -5.20 7.11 0.95
CA CYS A 401 -6.08 8.16 0.47
C CYS A 401 -7.30 7.58 -0.24
N VAL A 402 -8.32 8.39 -0.40
CA VAL A 402 -9.44 8.11 -1.31
C VAL A 402 -9.58 9.25 -2.30
N LEU A 403 -9.73 8.91 -3.59
CA LEU A 403 -10.05 9.86 -4.64
C LEU A 403 -11.56 9.99 -4.78
N GLN A 404 -12.02 11.17 -5.21
CA GLN A 404 -13.43 11.45 -5.43
C GLN A 404 -14.02 10.45 -6.43
N GLY A 405 -15.06 9.73 -6.00
CA GLY A 405 -15.74 8.72 -6.81
C GLY A 405 -15.05 7.35 -6.86
N ALA A 406 -13.93 7.17 -6.18
CA ALA A 406 -13.34 5.85 -5.95
C ALA A 406 -14.24 5.03 -5.00
N SER A 407 -14.48 3.77 -5.33
CA SER A 407 -15.24 2.84 -4.47
C SER A 407 -14.37 2.17 -3.41
N LYS A 408 -13.05 2.28 -3.54
CA LYS A 408 -12.07 1.66 -2.65
C LYS A 408 -10.89 2.63 -2.44
N PRO A 409 -10.25 2.62 -1.27
CA PRO A 409 -9.10 3.48 -0.98
C PRO A 409 -7.86 3.07 -1.80
N THR A 410 -6.90 3.98 -1.93
CA THR A 410 -5.63 3.79 -2.66
C THR A 410 -4.46 3.97 -1.70
N LEU A 411 -3.46 3.10 -1.81
CA LEU A 411 -2.23 3.20 -1.00
C LEU A 411 -1.14 3.86 -1.84
N ILE A 412 -0.56 4.94 -1.30
CA ILE A 412 0.39 5.78 -2.01
C ILE A 412 1.64 6.06 -1.19
N ARG A 413 2.72 6.43 -1.87
CA ARG A 413 3.99 6.84 -1.26
C ARG A 413 4.45 8.19 -1.82
N PRO A 414 4.65 9.22 -0.97
CA PRO A 414 5.26 10.49 -1.39
C PRO A 414 6.60 10.27 -2.10
N CYS A 415 6.78 10.89 -3.28
CA CYS A 415 7.97 10.76 -4.12
C CYS A 415 8.28 12.11 -4.81
N GLY A 416 9.20 12.89 -4.24
CA GLY A 416 9.59 14.19 -4.81
C GLY A 416 8.44 15.20 -4.82
N ASP A 417 7.79 15.38 -5.97
CA ASP A 417 6.67 16.32 -6.16
C ASP A 417 5.33 15.64 -6.52
N HIS A 418 5.24 14.32 -6.39
CA HIS A 418 4.04 13.52 -6.65
C HIS A 418 3.98 12.33 -5.67
N CYS A 419 2.97 11.47 -5.82
CA CYS A 419 2.86 10.24 -5.06
C CYS A 419 2.92 9.02 -5.98
N ALA A 420 3.76 8.04 -5.67
CA ALA A 420 3.76 6.74 -6.34
C ALA A 420 2.60 5.88 -5.81
N VAL A 421 1.84 5.25 -6.69
CA VAL A 421 0.79 4.29 -6.31
C VAL A 421 1.45 2.96 -5.95
N ILE A 422 1.18 2.48 -4.73
CA ILE A 422 1.62 1.16 -4.27
C ILE A 422 0.58 0.10 -4.66
N THR A 423 -0.70 0.38 -4.44
CA THR A 423 -1.81 -0.43 -4.96
C THR A 423 -3.07 0.42 -5.11
N LEU A 424 -3.87 0.11 -6.13
CA LEU A 424 -5.16 0.72 -6.41
C LEU A 424 -6.27 -0.05 -5.69
N GLY A 425 -7.26 0.66 -5.15
CA GLY A 425 -8.51 0.06 -4.68
C GLY A 425 -8.35 -1.09 -3.68
N PHE A 426 -7.59 -0.86 -2.61
CA PHE A 426 -7.28 -1.89 -1.62
C PHE A 426 -8.46 -2.18 -0.68
N VAL A 427 -8.53 -3.40 -0.14
CA VAL A 427 -9.57 -3.83 0.81
C VAL A 427 -8.90 -4.35 2.10
N PRO A 428 -9.08 -3.69 3.26
CA PRO A 428 -8.63 -4.24 4.53
C PRO A 428 -9.55 -5.38 4.98
N HIS A 429 -8.98 -6.44 5.57
CA HIS A 429 -9.76 -7.45 6.28
C HIS A 429 -9.77 -7.08 7.77
N SER A 430 -10.94 -7.02 8.38
CA SER A 430 -11.02 -6.89 9.84
C SER A 430 -10.48 -8.19 10.47
N ALA A 431 -9.64 -8.08 11.49
CA ALA A 431 -9.25 -9.26 12.25
C ALA A 431 -10.46 -9.73 13.05
N ASP A 432 -10.85 -11.00 12.88
CA ASP A 432 -11.87 -11.71 13.64
C ASP A 432 -11.97 -11.24 15.11
N TYR A 433 -12.99 -10.44 15.43
CA TYR A 433 -13.63 -10.49 16.74
C TYR A 433 -14.68 -11.61 16.71
N SER A 434 -14.26 -12.86 16.90
CA SER A 434 -15.16 -13.88 17.49
C SER A 434 -14.41 -15.08 18.09
N MET A 435 -13.90 -14.91 19.31
CA MET A 435 -14.23 -15.86 20.37
C MET A 435 -15.37 -15.22 21.16
N HIS A 436 -16.55 -15.84 21.14
CA HIS A 436 -17.86 -15.39 21.64
C HIS A 436 -18.72 -14.64 20.62
N GLY A 437 -19.61 -15.41 20.00
CA GLY A 437 -20.53 -14.95 18.97
C GLY A 437 -21.60 -13.99 19.48
N ILE A 438 -21.80 -12.93 18.70
CA ILE A 438 -23.12 -12.52 18.27
C ILE A 438 -23.07 -12.53 16.75
N GLN A 439 -23.70 -13.53 16.15
CA GLN A 439 -23.96 -13.53 14.72
C GLN A 439 -24.90 -12.35 14.41
N SER A 440 -24.40 -11.30 13.78
CA SER A 440 -25.25 -10.46 12.96
C SER A 440 -25.44 -11.16 11.62
N ALA A 441 -26.57 -11.85 11.49
CA ALA A 441 -27.08 -12.27 10.20
C ALA A 441 -27.51 -11.01 9.44
N ASN A 442 -26.58 -10.37 8.71
CA ASN A 442 -26.77 -9.52 7.52
C ASN A 442 -25.46 -8.77 7.20
N GLY A 443 -24.79 -9.10 6.09
CA GLY A 443 -24.03 -8.16 5.22
C GLY A 443 -22.92 -7.23 5.76
N GLY A 444 -22.27 -7.49 6.90
CA GLY A 444 -21.66 -6.42 7.73
C GLY A 444 -20.26 -5.85 7.46
N GLU A 445 -19.48 -6.19 6.42
CA GLU A 445 -18.11 -5.61 6.24
C GLU A 445 -18.01 -4.54 5.13
N ILE A 446 -18.78 -4.67 4.04
CA ILE A 446 -18.80 -3.72 2.92
C ILE A 446 -19.56 -2.43 3.31
N ASP A 447 -20.52 -2.54 4.23
CA ASP A 447 -21.38 -1.42 4.65
C ASP A 447 -20.68 -0.40 5.55
N GLU A 448 -19.71 -0.80 6.37
CA GLU A 448 -18.92 0.14 7.19
C GLU A 448 -18.02 1.04 6.33
N TRP A 449 -17.39 0.47 5.30
CA TRP A 449 -16.56 1.23 4.36
C TRP A 449 -17.37 2.14 3.46
N ASN A 450 -18.48 1.65 2.92
CA ASN A 450 -19.42 2.49 2.21
C ASN A 450 -19.91 3.62 3.11
N GLY A 451 -20.16 3.35 4.40
CA GLY A 451 -20.48 4.35 5.41
C GLY A 451 -19.36 5.39 5.61
N LEU A 452 -18.11 4.96 5.79
CA LEU A 452 -16.94 5.86 5.89
C LEU A 452 -16.79 6.71 4.62
N LEU A 453 -16.81 6.10 3.45
CA LEU A 453 -16.72 6.79 2.15
C LEU A 453 -17.89 7.75 1.92
N GLN A 454 -19.11 7.38 2.33
CA GLN A 454 -20.28 8.26 2.28
C GLN A 454 -20.19 9.43 3.28
N SER A 455 -19.52 9.24 4.42
CA SER A 455 -19.28 10.29 5.42
C SER A 455 -18.18 11.28 5.00
N VAL A 456 -17.26 10.86 4.11
CA VAL A 456 -16.29 11.75 3.47
C VAL A 456 -17.01 12.62 2.45
N ALA A 457 -17.57 13.74 2.90
CA ALA A 457 -18.26 14.69 2.04
C ALA A 457 -17.30 15.70 1.36
N LEU A 458 -16.05 15.79 1.81
CA LEU A 458 -15.07 16.79 1.36
C LEU A 458 -13.81 16.11 0.82
N TYR A 459 -13.42 16.51 -0.40
CA TYR A 459 -12.18 16.11 -1.06
C TYR A 459 -11.27 17.33 -1.24
N PRO A 460 -10.61 17.81 -0.17
CA PRO A 460 -9.98 19.13 -0.15
C PRO A 460 -8.67 19.17 -0.94
N ARG A 461 -8.05 18.02 -1.26
CA ARG A 461 -6.70 17.97 -1.83
C ARG A 461 -6.72 17.58 -3.29
N ASP A 462 -5.81 18.17 -4.05
CA ASP A 462 -5.49 17.76 -5.42
C ASP A 462 -4.37 16.72 -5.38
N PHE A 463 -4.67 15.49 -5.74
CA PHE A 463 -3.70 14.42 -5.83
C PHE A 463 -3.10 14.35 -7.23
N LEU A 464 -1.78 14.15 -7.28
CA LEU A 464 -1.05 13.72 -8.47
C LEU A 464 -0.40 12.38 -8.15
N LEU A 465 -0.96 11.32 -8.71
CA LEU A 465 -0.47 9.96 -8.53
C LEU A 465 0.21 9.46 -9.80
N VAL A 466 1.28 8.68 -9.62
CA VAL A 466 1.97 7.98 -10.70
C VAL A 466 1.93 6.50 -10.40
N TRP A 467 1.36 5.71 -11.30
CA TRP A 467 1.33 4.26 -11.19
C TRP A 467 2.21 3.65 -12.28
N GLU A 468 3.14 2.79 -11.88
CA GLU A 468 4.09 2.11 -12.78
C GLU A 468 3.80 0.61 -12.74
N TRP A 469 3.50 0.02 -13.90
CA TRP A 469 3.21 -1.40 -14.02
C TRP A 469 4.46 -2.22 -13.74
N GLN A 470 5.57 -1.95 -14.44
CA GLN A 470 6.87 -2.58 -14.20
C GLN A 470 7.59 -1.89 -13.02
N GLY A 471 7.06 -2.07 -11.82
CA GLY A 471 7.56 -1.42 -10.61
C GLY A 471 8.16 -2.40 -9.59
N PHE A 472 9.46 -2.25 -9.35
CA PHE A 472 10.21 -2.75 -8.18
C PHE A 472 10.45 -4.28 -8.10
N SER A 473 11.28 -4.82 -9.00
CA SER A 473 12.15 -5.93 -8.61
C SER A 473 12.95 -5.48 -7.38
N GLY A 474 12.86 -6.19 -6.27
CA GLY A 474 13.47 -5.84 -4.98
C GLY A 474 14.98 -5.60 -5.06
N ARG A 475 15.39 -4.38 -5.37
CA ARG A 475 16.70 -3.81 -5.10
C ARG A 475 16.50 -2.33 -4.87
N LEU A 476 16.99 -1.85 -3.73
CA LEU A 476 17.61 -0.54 -3.54
C LEU A 476 17.83 -0.43 -2.03
N GLU A 477 19.04 -0.81 -1.62
CA GLU A 477 19.52 -0.75 -0.23
C GLU A 477 19.81 0.69 0.24
N ASN A 478 19.65 1.71 -0.60
CA ASN A 478 19.85 3.11 -0.21
C ASN A 478 18.72 4.04 -0.68
N GLU A 479 18.29 4.94 0.22
CA GLU A 479 17.30 5.98 -0.03
C GLU A 479 17.77 7.03 -1.06
N LYS A 480 19.09 7.25 -1.18
CA LYS A 480 19.67 8.21 -2.14
C LYS A 480 19.53 7.77 -3.60
N ASP A 481 19.63 6.47 -3.89
CA ASP A 481 19.47 5.94 -5.25
C ASP A 481 18.00 5.94 -5.69
N ARG A 482 17.05 5.90 -4.74
CA ARG A 482 15.61 6.03 -5.01
C ARG A 482 15.22 7.45 -5.42
N ALA A 483 15.67 8.47 -4.71
CA ALA A 483 15.39 9.87 -5.07
C ALA A 483 15.96 10.22 -6.46
N TRP A 484 17.15 9.70 -6.79
CA TRP A 484 17.80 9.87 -8.08
C TRP A 484 17.09 9.13 -9.24
N LEU A 485 16.51 7.95 -8.99
CA LEU A 485 15.73 7.21 -10.00
C LEU A 485 14.35 7.82 -10.25
N MET A 486 13.69 8.39 -9.23
CA MET A 486 12.34 8.94 -9.36
C MET A 486 12.28 10.20 -10.23
N ASP A 487 13.33 11.03 -10.27
CA ASP A 487 13.38 12.24 -11.11
C ASP A 487 13.55 11.93 -12.62
N ARG A 488 14.02 10.73 -12.98
CA ARG A 488 14.13 10.26 -14.39
C ARG A 488 12.94 9.41 -14.87
N ARG A 489 12.04 8.95 -13.99
CA ARG A 489 11.02 7.95 -14.33
C ARG A 489 9.70 8.50 -14.83
N LEU A 490 9.37 9.78 -14.59
CA LEU A 490 8.29 10.38 -15.38
C LEU A 490 8.75 10.47 -16.83
N PRO A 491 8.03 9.85 -17.77
CA PRO A 491 8.38 9.94 -19.19
C PRO A 491 8.53 11.40 -19.63
N GLU A 492 9.47 11.71 -20.52
CA GLU A 492 9.70 13.10 -20.97
C GLU A 492 8.44 13.72 -21.59
N ARG A 493 7.53 12.88 -22.11
CA ARG A 493 6.21 13.31 -22.55
C ARG A 493 5.32 13.69 -21.36
N ALA A 494 5.19 12.82 -20.35
CA ALA A 494 4.46 13.11 -19.12
C ALA A 494 5.03 14.34 -18.39
N LYS A 495 6.35 14.50 -18.33
CA LYS A 495 7.01 15.69 -17.77
C LYS A 495 6.64 16.96 -18.52
N ARG A 496 6.62 16.93 -19.85
CA ARG A 496 6.21 18.07 -20.67
C ARG A 496 4.73 18.42 -20.45
N GLU A 497 3.85 17.42 -20.45
CA GLU A 497 2.43 17.61 -20.18
C GLU A 497 2.18 18.14 -18.76
N LEU A 498 2.86 17.59 -17.76
CA LEU A 498 2.80 18.07 -16.37
C LEU A 498 3.38 19.47 -16.21
N ALA A 499 4.47 19.81 -16.90
CA ALA A 499 5.03 21.16 -16.87
C ALA A 499 4.06 22.20 -17.45
N VAL A 500 3.24 21.81 -18.42
CA VAL A 500 2.19 22.67 -19.01
C VAL A 500 0.97 22.76 -18.09
N GLU A 501 0.48 21.63 -17.57
CA GLU A 501 -0.76 21.61 -16.79
C GLU A 501 -0.59 22.07 -15.33
N LEU A 502 0.52 21.71 -14.67
CA LEU A 502 0.77 22.05 -13.27
C LEU A 502 2.25 22.39 -13.04
N PRO A 503 2.61 23.66 -12.79
CA PRO A 503 3.99 24.03 -12.46
C PRO A 503 4.52 23.24 -11.26
N LYS A 504 5.82 22.90 -11.24
CA LYS A 504 6.46 22.13 -10.16
C LYS A 504 6.15 22.70 -8.77
N LEU A 505 6.08 24.02 -8.65
CA LEU A 505 5.76 24.67 -7.39
C LEU A 505 4.34 24.37 -6.87
N HIS A 506 3.34 24.30 -7.75
CA HIS A 506 1.97 23.88 -7.37
C HIS A 506 1.93 22.41 -6.97
N ARG A 507 2.71 21.55 -7.64
CA ARG A 507 2.80 20.13 -7.28
C ARG A 507 3.39 19.93 -5.88
N LEU A 508 4.46 20.66 -5.56
CA LEU A 508 5.06 20.69 -4.23
C LEU A 508 4.08 21.22 -3.17
N GLN A 509 3.32 22.27 -3.48
CA GLN A 509 2.27 22.78 -2.60
C GLN A 509 1.21 21.71 -2.29
N ASN A 510 0.67 21.05 -3.32
CA ASN A 510 -0.35 20.02 -3.16
C ASN A 510 0.15 18.82 -2.37
N LEU A 511 1.37 18.34 -2.67
CA LEU A 511 2.00 17.26 -1.92
C LEU A 511 2.25 17.66 -0.46
N GLY A 512 2.72 18.89 -0.22
CA GLY A 512 2.92 19.41 1.12
C GLY A 512 1.64 19.40 1.95
N LEU A 513 0.50 19.78 1.37
CA LEU A 513 -0.80 19.71 2.06
C LEU A 513 -1.24 18.27 2.36
N ILE A 514 -1.00 17.32 1.45
CA ILE A 514 -1.25 15.88 1.69
C ILE A 514 -0.37 15.37 2.83
N LEU A 515 0.89 15.79 2.87
CA LEU A 515 1.83 15.43 3.94
C LEU A 515 1.44 16.03 5.29
N VAL A 516 0.89 17.24 5.31
CA VAL A 516 0.34 17.86 6.53
C VAL A 516 -0.88 17.08 7.03
N ASP A 517 -1.81 16.69 6.14
CA ASP A 517 -2.93 15.82 6.51
C ASP A 517 -2.47 14.46 7.02
N SER A 518 -1.27 14.03 6.64
CA SER A 518 -0.62 12.80 7.08
C SER A 518 0.29 12.99 8.30
N GLU A 519 0.27 14.17 8.93
CA GLU A 519 1.11 14.56 10.09
C GLU A 519 2.63 14.45 9.84
N LYS A 520 3.05 14.49 8.57
CA LYS A 520 4.44 14.42 8.13
C LYS A 520 5.02 15.81 7.86
N PHE A 521 5.03 16.65 8.89
CA PHE A 521 5.37 18.07 8.75
C PHE A 521 6.80 18.32 8.23
N GLU A 522 7.78 17.51 8.64
CA GLU A 522 9.16 17.63 8.13
C GLU A 522 9.24 17.38 6.62
N GLN A 523 8.61 16.31 6.14
CA GLN A 523 8.57 15.99 4.71
C GLN A 523 7.80 17.07 3.93
N ALA A 524 6.73 17.64 4.52
CA ALA A 524 5.96 18.71 3.89
C ALA A 524 6.80 19.97 3.61
N LEU A 525 7.83 20.22 4.43
CA LEU A 525 8.70 21.39 4.34
C LEU A 525 10.07 21.11 3.72
N GLU A 526 10.40 19.85 3.43
CA GLU A 526 11.73 19.40 2.95
C GLU A 526 12.20 20.16 1.70
N HIS A 527 11.31 20.36 0.73
CA HIS A 527 11.62 21.03 -0.53
C HIS A 527 11.53 22.56 -0.48
N PHE A 528 11.11 23.15 0.65
CA PHE A 528 10.92 24.60 0.75
C PHE A 528 12.19 25.41 0.50
N PRO A 529 13.37 25.09 1.08
CA PRO A 529 14.59 25.88 0.86
C PRO A 529 14.98 25.93 -0.62
N GLN A 530 14.92 24.78 -1.30
CA GLN A 530 15.20 24.70 -2.74
C GLN A 530 14.16 25.48 -3.53
N ALA A 531 12.86 25.36 -3.21
CA ALA A 531 11.82 26.12 -3.87
C ALA A 531 12.04 27.64 -3.71
N LEU A 532 12.48 28.09 -2.53
CA LEU A 532 12.79 29.49 -2.27
C LEU A 532 13.97 29.98 -3.13
N ASP A 533 15.04 29.20 -3.23
CA ASP A 533 16.21 29.54 -4.05
C ASP A 533 15.85 29.67 -5.55
N PHE A 534 14.95 28.81 -6.05
CA PHE A 534 14.57 28.78 -7.47
C PHE A 534 13.43 29.75 -7.83
N TYR A 535 12.41 29.89 -6.97
CA TYR A 535 11.18 30.64 -7.28
C TYR A 535 11.02 31.92 -6.46
N GLY A 536 11.87 32.15 -5.45
CA GLY A 536 11.85 33.35 -4.62
C GLY A 536 10.49 33.58 -3.93
N PRO A 537 9.93 34.80 -3.96
CA PRO A 537 8.67 35.14 -3.29
C PRO A 537 7.45 34.29 -3.73
N LYS A 538 7.49 33.68 -4.92
CA LYS A 538 6.41 32.79 -5.36
C LYS A 538 6.38 31.49 -4.55
N ALA A 539 7.54 30.98 -4.13
CA ALA A 539 7.61 29.80 -3.28
C ALA A 539 7.01 30.05 -1.90
N GLU A 540 7.28 31.23 -1.36
CA GLU A 540 6.65 31.72 -0.15
C GLU A 540 5.12 31.68 -0.26
N GLU A 541 4.54 32.29 -1.30
CA GLU A 541 3.09 32.28 -1.53
C GLU A 541 2.52 30.85 -1.62
N ALA A 542 3.18 29.98 -2.39
CA ALA A 542 2.74 28.59 -2.56
C ALA A 542 2.81 27.77 -1.26
N TYR A 543 3.79 28.00 -0.39
CA TYR A 543 3.90 27.25 0.87
C TYR A 543 3.07 27.85 2.01
N LEU A 544 2.50 29.06 1.85
CA LEU A 544 1.68 29.68 2.90
C LEU A 544 0.55 28.76 3.41
N PRO A 545 -0.25 28.11 2.55
CA PRO A 545 -1.30 27.20 3.01
C PRO A 545 -0.78 26.00 3.80
N ILE A 546 0.42 25.51 3.47
CA ILE A 546 1.08 24.42 4.20
C ILE A 546 1.40 24.91 5.61
N PHE A 547 2.04 26.07 5.76
CA PHE A 547 2.33 26.65 7.08
C PHE A 547 1.07 26.90 7.90
N THR A 548 0.04 27.49 7.28
CA THR A 548 -1.24 27.73 7.96
C THR A 548 -1.88 26.43 8.44
N ALA A 549 -1.87 25.37 7.62
CA ALA A 549 -2.41 24.08 8.01
C ALA A 549 -1.62 23.45 9.17
N ILE A 550 -0.28 23.49 9.14
CA ILE A 550 0.55 23.00 10.25
C ILE A 550 0.26 23.80 11.53
N MET A 551 0.17 25.13 11.45
CA MET A 551 -0.14 25.99 12.59
C MET A 551 -1.52 25.66 13.18
N ASN A 552 -2.54 25.46 12.35
CA ASN A 552 -3.87 25.10 12.83
C ASN A 552 -3.86 23.76 13.58
N ILE A 553 -3.14 22.75 13.06
CA ILE A 553 -2.99 21.46 13.74
C ILE A 553 -2.25 21.63 15.06
N ALA A 554 -1.10 22.32 15.05
CA ALA A 554 -0.29 22.58 16.25
C ALA A 554 -1.04 23.36 17.34
N MET A 555 -1.97 24.25 16.96
CA MET A 555 -2.82 24.98 17.90
C MET A 555 -3.99 24.16 18.41
N SER A 556 -4.40 23.12 17.69
CA SER A 556 -5.48 22.20 18.10
C SER A 556 -4.98 21.06 19.00
N TRP A 557 -3.67 20.80 19.02
CA TRP A 557 -3.03 19.72 19.76
C TRP A 557 -2.18 20.26 20.93
N SER A 558 -1.91 19.40 21.92
CA SER A 558 -0.72 19.51 22.77
C SER A 558 0.51 19.48 21.84
N VAL A 559 1.49 20.38 22.05
CA VAL A 559 2.56 20.74 21.10
C VAL A 559 3.23 19.51 20.45
N PRO A 560 3.51 19.50 19.12
CA PRO A 560 4.34 18.45 18.53
C PRO A 560 5.67 18.34 19.28
N SER A 561 6.05 17.14 19.71
CA SER A 561 7.28 16.91 20.48
C SER A 561 8.56 17.36 19.78
N ASP A 562 8.50 17.67 18.48
CA ASP A 562 9.63 18.07 17.65
C ASP A 562 9.84 19.59 17.57
N VAL A 563 10.69 20.09 18.47
CA VAL A 563 11.18 21.48 18.50
C VAL A 563 11.85 21.91 17.17
N ALA A 564 12.31 20.95 16.36
CA ALA A 564 12.93 21.20 15.05
C ALA A 564 11.93 21.72 13.99
N ILE A 565 10.69 21.19 14.01
CA ILE A 565 9.61 21.60 13.11
C ILE A 565 9.21 23.04 13.42
N LEU A 566 8.99 23.34 14.70
CA LEU A 566 8.69 24.69 15.19
C LEU A 566 9.79 25.70 14.81
N ARG A 567 11.07 25.32 14.95
CA ARG A 567 12.21 26.18 14.59
C ARG A 567 12.24 26.51 13.09
N SER A 568 12.05 25.51 12.24
CA SER A 568 12.02 25.69 10.78
C SER A 568 10.84 26.57 10.34
N MET A 569 9.67 26.42 10.97
CA MET A 569 8.49 27.27 10.72
C MET A 569 8.74 28.75 11.07
N VAL A 570 9.45 29.00 12.19
CA VAL A 570 9.80 30.35 12.62
C VAL A 570 10.84 31.00 11.71
N ASP A 571 11.87 30.26 11.27
CA ASP A 571 12.88 30.82 10.38
C ASP A 571 12.29 31.27 9.03
N ILE A 572 11.20 30.65 8.59
CA ILE A 572 10.50 30.98 7.35
C ILE A 572 9.61 32.20 7.54
N ALA A 573 8.78 32.23 8.59
CA ALA A 573 7.99 33.42 8.92
C ALA A 573 8.88 34.66 9.21
N ARG A 574 10.12 34.46 9.70
CA ARG A 574 11.14 35.52 9.85
C ARG A 574 11.65 36.06 8.51
N ARG A 575 11.78 35.23 7.47
CA ARG A 575 12.25 35.64 6.13
C ARG A 575 11.20 36.40 5.34
N ARG A 576 9.92 36.09 5.52
CA ARG A 576 8.78 36.72 4.81
C ARG A 576 8.41 38.10 5.34
N GLY A 577 8.75 38.40 6.60
CA GLY A 577 8.14 39.52 7.32
C GLY A 577 6.66 39.30 7.68
N ASP A 578 6.12 38.11 7.40
CA ASP A 578 4.72 37.69 7.66
C ASP A 578 4.46 37.34 9.13
N PHE A 579 5.45 37.50 10.01
CA PHE A 579 5.18 37.58 11.44
C PHE A 579 4.45 38.89 11.74
N ALA A 580 3.14 38.93 11.44
CA ALA A 580 2.24 39.79 12.16
C ALA A 580 2.56 39.68 13.66
N MET A 581 2.50 40.80 14.38
CA MET A 581 2.58 40.75 15.84
C MET A 581 1.62 39.65 16.31
N ILE A 582 2.10 38.74 17.15
CA ILE A 582 1.20 37.80 17.82
C ILE A 582 0.16 38.69 18.50
N ALA A 583 -1.12 38.53 18.15
CA ALA A 583 -2.17 39.34 18.75
C ALA A 583 -2.32 38.94 20.22
N GLU A 584 -2.74 39.88 21.06
CA GLU A 584 -2.97 39.66 22.49
C GLU A 584 -3.94 38.49 22.73
N ASP A 585 -4.96 38.34 21.89
CA ASP A 585 -5.95 37.26 22.00
C ASP A 585 -5.34 35.87 21.74
N THR A 586 -4.49 35.74 20.73
CA THR A 586 -3.75 34.50 20.45
C THR A 586 -2.80 34.18 21.60
N MET A 587 -2.13 35.20 22.15
CA MET A 587 -1.25 35.04 23.29
C MET A 587 -2.00 34.57 24.54
N ALA A 588 -3.22 35.08 24.76
CA ALA A 588 -4.11 34.68 25.85
C ALA A 588 -4.62 33.23 25.70
N GLU A 589 -4.87 32.75 24.48
CA GLU A 589 -5.22 31.33 24.24
C GLU A 589 -4.04 30.40 24.51
N ILE A 590 -2.83 30.78 24.08
CA ILE A 590 -1.61 29.98 24.28
C ILE A 590 -1.35 29.75 25.77
N VAL A 591 -1.45 30.79 26.59
CA VAL A 591 -1.20 30.68 28.04
C VAL A 591 -2.30 29.94 28.80
N LYS A 592 -3.43 29.61 28.16
CA LYS A 592 -4.48 28.74 28.73
C LYS A 592 -4.24 27.25 28.48
N SER A 593 -3.40 26.91 27.51
CA SER A 593 -3.15 25.52 27.14
C SER A 593 -2.37 24.75 28.21
N ASP A 594 -2.52 23.42 28.23
CA ASP A 594 -1.82 22.54 29.17
C ASP A 594 -0.27 22.59 29.00
N ASP A 595 0.18 22.91 27.78
CA ASP A 595 1.59 23.06 27.40
C ASP A 595 2.08 24.52 27.38
N ALA A 596 1.35 25.44 28.01
CA ALA A 596 1.64 26.87 27.98
C ALA A 596 3.12 27.20 28.25
N LEU A 597 3.76 26.52 29.20
CA LEU A 597 5.18 26.75 29.53
C LEU A 597 6.11 26.49 28.33
N ARG A 598 5.90 25.40 27.60
CA ARG A 598 6.72 25.04 26.43
C ARG A 598 6.51 26.03 25.28
N TRP A 599 5.27 26.44 25.07
CA TRP A 599 4.96 27.50 24.11
C TRP A 599 5.65 28.82 24.49
N MET A 600 5.60 29.21 25.76
CA MET A 600 6.26 30.42 26.24
C MET A 600 7.78 30.33 26.12
N GLU A 601 8.38 29.20 26.47
CA GLU A 601 9.81 28.88 26.26
C GLU A 601 10.23 29.10 24.81
N PHE A 602 9.46 28.53 23.91
CA PHE A 602 9.68 28.63 22.48
C PHE A 602 9.53 30.08 21.99
N LEU A 603 8.39 30.72 22.26
CA LEU A 603 8.09 32.07 21.79
C LEU A 603 9.08 33.11 22.31
N PHE A 604 9.47 33.03 23.59
CA PHE A 604 10.45 33.95 24.16
C PHE A 604 11.86 33.75 23.59
N THR A 605 12.24 32.52 23.27
CA THR A 605 13.53 32.23 22.61
C THR A 605 13.59 32.86 21.21
N GLN A 606 12.44 32.97 20.53
CA GLN A 606 12.36 33.43 19.16
C GLN A 606 12.03 34.92 19.00
N ARG A 607 11.20 35.50 19.88
CA ARG A 607 10.58 36.83 19.73
C ARG A 607 10.51 37.64 21.04
N ARG A 608 11.45 37.50 21.98
CA ARG A 608 11.43 38.12 23.32
C ARG A 608 10.85 39.55 23.40
N ASN A 609 11.19 40.43 22.45
CA ASN A 609 10.80 41.85 22.48
C ASN A 609 9.51 42.18 21.71
N GLU A 610 8.88 41.19 21.05
CA GLU A 610 7.71 41.38 20.16
C GLU A 610 6.45 40.67 20.67
N LEU A 611 6.54 39.98 21.82
CA LEU A 611 5.40 39.30 22.43
C LEU A 611 4.53 40.30 23.20
N PRO A 612 3.20 40.35 22.99
CA PRO A 612 2.31 41.21 23.75
C PRO A 612 2.08 40.61 25.15
N ILE A 613 3.04 40.74 26.06
CA ILE A 613 2.85 40.36 27.46
C ILE A 613 2.07 41.48 28.15
N THR A 614 0.75 41.42 28.02
CA THR A 614 -0.19 42.39 28.60
C THR A 614 -0.75 41.90 29.94
N GLU A 615 -1.51 42.77 30.63
CA GLU A 615 -2.24 42.40 31.85
C GLU A 615 -3.17 41.19 31.60
N LYS A 616 -3.87 41.15 30.47
CA LYS A 616 -4.77 40.06 30.09
C LYS A 616 -4.03 38.73 29.98
N VAL A 617 -2.88 38.70 29.31
CA VAL A 617 -2.07 37.48 29.14
C VAL A 617 -1.57 36.98 30.50
N LEU A 618 -1.16 37.87 31.40
CA LEU A 618 -0.71 37.49 32.74
C LEU A 618 -1.86 37.02 33.64
N GLU A 619 -3.05 37.61 33.51
CA GLU A 619 -4.24 37.15 34.22
C GLU A 619 -4.59 35.71 33.81
N GLU A 620 -4.57 35.42 32.52
CA GLU A 620 -4.87 34.08 31.99
C GLU A 620 -3.77 33.05 32.34
N ALA A 621 -2.49 33.46 32.30
CA ALA A 621 -1.39 32.64 32.79
C ALA A 621 -1.51 32.32 34.29
N ALA A 622 -1.98 33.29 35.10
CA ALA A 622 -2.24 33.10 36.52
C ALA A 622 -3.47 32.22 36.79
N ALA A 623 -4.41 32.12 35.85
CA ALA A 623 -5.59 31.26 35.94
C ALA A 623 -5.33 29.82 35.43
N ASN A 624 -4.21 29.57 34.75
CA ASN A 624 -3.85 28.26 34.22
C ASN A 624 -3.67 27.20 35.34
N GLN A 625 -4.16 25.98 35.14
CA GLN A 625 -4.17 24.92 36.17
C GLN A 625 -2.98 23.96 36.08
N THR A 626 -2.19 24.04 35.01
CA THR A 626 -1.08 23.14 34.65
C THR A 626 0.23 23.95 34.56
N ASN A 627 1.23 23.59 35.38
CA ASN A 627 2.55 24.24 35.41
C ASN A 627 2.53 25.77 35.64
N SER A 628 1.50 26.30 36.29
CA SER A 628 1.25 27.76 36.37
C SER A 628 2.28 28.54 37.20
N GLY A 629 2.88 27.94 38.22
CA GLY A 629 4.01 28.54 38.94
C GLY A 629 5.24 28.71 38.05
N GLU A 630 5.64 27.65 37.34
CA GLU A 630 6.77 27.66 36.41
C GLU A 630 6.52 28.57 35.21
N LEU A 631 5.31 28.56 34.65
CA LEU A 631 4.86 29.47 33.60
C LEU A 631 4.98 30.93 34.05
N MET A 632 4.42 31.27 35.21
CA MET A 632 4.46 32.63 35.75
C MET A 632 5.89 33.07 36.03
N SER A 633 6.70 32.20 36.64
CA SER A 633 8.14 32.40 36.85
C SER A 633 8.86 32.69 35.54
N PHE A 634 8.64 31.85 34.53
CA PHE A 634 9.26 31.97 33.20
C PHE A 634 8.94 33.30 32.53
N ILE A 635 7.65 33.70 32.54
CA ILE A 635 7.20 34.94 31.93
C ILE A 635 7.82 36.14 32.65
N LEU A 636 7.76 36.18 33.99
CA LEU A 636 8.23 37.32 34.79
C LEU A 636 9.75 37.52 34.76
N ASP A 637 10.52 36.44 34.60
CA ASP A 637 11.98 36.49 34.46
C ASP A 637 12.43 37.08 33.12
N ARG A 638 11.64 36.84 32.06
CA ARG A 638 12.03 37.19 30.70
C ARG A 638 11.31 38.44 30.17
N ALA A 639 10.12 38.73 30.70
CA ALA A 639 9.44 40.00 30.54
C ALA A 639 10.25 41.13 31.22
N GLY A 640 10.33 42.29 30.58
CA GLY A 640 10.99 43.47 31.16
C GLY A 640 10.34 43.94 32.47
N GLN A 641 11.05 44.81 33.19
CA GLN A 641 10.57 45.47 34.43
C GLN A 641 9.42 46.47 34.18
N GLU A 642 9.01 46.69 32.92
CA GLU A 642 7.92 47.61 32.56
C GLU A 642 6.52 47.02 32.80
N ILE A 643 6.42 45.70 33.02
CA ILE A 643 5.16 45.03 33.27
C ILE A 643 4.78 45.16 34.74
N ARG A 644 3.74 45.94 35.01
CA ARG A 644 3.17 46.13 36.34
C ARG A 644 2.24 44.98 36.71
N ILE A 645 2.46 44.40 37.89
CA ILE A 645 1.51 43.46 38.48
C ILE A 645 0.31 44.24 39.03
N THR A 646 -0.90 43.89 38.60
CA THR A 646 -2.15 44.53 39.02
C THR A 646 -2.94 43.67 40.01
N GLU A 647 -3.94 44.26 40.66
CA GLU A 647 -4.84 43.54 41.57
C GLU A 647 -5.57 42.39 40.85
N LYS A 648 -5.89 42.53 39.56
CA LYS A 648 -6.57 41.47 38.77
C LYS A 648 -5.72 40.20 38.66
N ILE A 649 -4.43 40.35 38.35
CA ILE A 649 -3.49 39.22 38.25
C ILE A 649 -3.39 38.51 39.62
N LEU A 650 -3.33 39.27 40.71
CA LEU A 650 -3.29 38.71 42.07
C LEU A 650 -4.60 38.02 42.47
N LEU A 651 -5.75 38.53 42.03
CA LEU A 651 -7.05 37.88 42.23
C LEU A 651 -7.12 36.55 41.46
N ALA A 652 -6.71 36.54 40.19
CA ALA A 652 -6.65 35.32 39.38
C ALA A 652 -5.72 34.27 40.01
N ALA A 653 -4.53 34.68 40.47
CA ALA A 653 -3.61 33.81 41.19
C ALA A 653 -4.21 33.26 42.49
N ALA A 654 -4.90 34.09 43.29
CA ALA A 654 -5.52 33.68 44.55
C ALA A 654 -6.69 32.70 44.35
N GLN A 655 -7.42 32.85 43.24
CA GLN A 655 -8.57 32.00 42.89
C GLN A 655 -8.16 30.71 42.15
N ASN A 656 -6.89 30.58 41.75
CA ASN A 656 -6.43 29.41 41.00
C ASN A 656 -6.67 28.11 41.80
N PRO A 657 -7.39 27.12 41.22
CA PRO A 657 -7.73 25.89 41.93
C PRO A 657 -6.59 24.87 42.02
N GLY A 658 -5.55 25.03 41.18
CA GLY A 658 -4.41 24.11 41.06
C GLY A 658 -3.31 24.42 42.06
N TYR A 659 -2.51 25.45 41.76
CA TYR A 659 -1.24 25.78 42.43
C TYR A 659 -1.09 27.28 42.77
N PRO A 660 -2.07 27.88 43.48
CA PRO A 660 -2.08 29.32 43.75
C PRO A 660 -0.87 29.80 44.58
N MET A 661 -0.32 28.91 45.41
CA MET A 661 0.87 29.15 46.23
C MET A 661 2.13 29.37 45.38
N ASP A 662 2.35 28.52 44.39
CA ASP A 662 3.53 28.58 43.51
C ASP A 662 3.47 29.81 42.58
N ILE A 663 2.27 30.16 42.14
CA ILE A 663 2.03 31.38 41.34
C ILE A 663 2.31 32.62 42.20
N MET A 664 1.73 32.69 43.40
CA MET A 664 1.98 33.78 44.34
C MET A 664 3.47 33.90 44.66
N ARG A 665 4.14 32.79 45.02
CA ARG A 665 5.60 32.76 45.25
C ARG A 665 6.37 33.36 44.07
N SER A 666 6.04 32.92 42.86
CA SER A 666 6.71 33.36 41.64
C SER A 666 6.55 34.87 41.38
N ILE A 667 5.37 35.43 41.67
CA ILE A 667 5.09 36.86 41.59
C ILE A 667 5.85 37.63 42.68
N PHE A 668 5.72 37.23 43.95
CA PHE A 668 6.29 37.94 45.09
C PHE A 668 7.82 37.97 45.06
N VAL A 669 8.48 36.86 44.70
CA VAL A 669 9.95 36.79 44.60
C VAL A 669 10.49 37.75 43.53
N ARG A 670 9.73 38.01 42.45
CA ARG A 670 10.21 38.76 41.28
C ARG A 670 9.74 40.20 41.22
N ARG A 671 8.66 40.55 41.93
CA ARG A 671 7.99 41.86 41.86
C ARG A 671 7.59 42.40 43.25
N GLU A 672 8.32 42.05 44.31
CA GLU A 672 8.04 42.43 45.72
C GLU A 672 7.64 43.91 45.91
N ASN A 673 8.28 44.83 45.18
CA ASN A 673 8.09 46.27 45.32
C ASN A 673 6.83 46.86 44.64
N GLU A 674 6.08 46.05 43.88
CA GLU A 674 4.93 46.50 43.08
C GLU A 674 3.56 46.07 43.65
N LEU A 675 3.57 45.35 44.78
CA LEU A 675 2.42 44.58 45.23
C LEU A 675 1.64 45.31 46.34
N GLN A 676 0.34 45.48 46.12
CA GLN A 676 -0.60 45.90 47.15
C GLN A 676 -1.55 44.74 47.46
N ILE A 677 -1.43 44.17 48.66
CA ILE A 677 -2.36 43.13 49.13
C ILE A 677 -3.61 43.82 49.70
N THR A 678 -4.66 43.86 48.89
CA THR A 678 -5.97 44.43 49.24
C THR A 678 -6.85 43.40 49.97
N GLU A 679 -7.94 43.87 50.58
CA GLU A 679 -8.91 42.98 51.22
C GLU A 679 -9.61 42.06 50.21
N ASN A 680 -9.75 42.48 48.95
CA ASN A 680 -10.33 41.66 47.89
C ASN A 680 -9.50 40.40 47.62
N ILE A 681 -8.16 40.51 47.66
CA ILE A 681 -7.25 39.38 47.50
C ILE A 681 -7.39 38.39 48.67
N PHE A 682 -7.60 38.88 49.91
CA PHE A 682 -7.92 38.02 51.05
C PHE A 682 -9.25 37.30 50.90
N MET A 683 -10.27 37.99 50.38
CA MET A 683 -11.58 37.39 50.14
C MET A 683 -11.52 36.34 49.03
N ALA A 684 -10.76 36.60 47.97
CA ALA A 684 -10.48 35.64 46.91
C ALA A 684 -9.75 34.40 47.45
N ALA A 685 -8.70 34.58 48.25
CA ALA A 685 -8.00 33.49 48.93
C ALA A 685 -8.94 32.67 49.83
N LYS A 686 -9.78 33.32 50.66
CA LYS A 686 -10.77 32.62 51.51
C LYS A 686 -11.77 31.80 50.71
N SER A 687 -12.12 32.25 49.50
CA SER A 687 -13.03 31.53 48.61
C SER A 687 -12.39 30.33 47.89
N ASN A 688 -11.07 30.20 47.94
CA ASN A 688 -10.35 29.09 47.33
C ASN A 688 -10.56 27.81 48.17
N LYS A 689 -11.32 26.86 47.62
CA LYS A 689 -11.75 25.65 48.32
C LYS A 689 -10.61 24.73 48.75
N LYS A 690 -9.48 24.74 48.02
CA LYS A 690 -8.38 23.79 48.23
C LYS A 690 -7.26 24.39 49.08
N TRP A 691 -6.89 25.64 48.83
CA TRP A 691 -5.71 26.27 49.42
C TRP A 691 -6.01 27.48 50.31
N GLY A 692 -7.28 27.82 50.53
CA GLY A 692 -7.66 29.11 51.11
C GLY A 692 -7.11 29.37 52.52
N ARG A 693 -6.91 28.33 53.34
CA ARG A 693 -6.34 28.49 54.68
C ARG A 693 -4.87 28.92 54.63
N ASP A 694 -4.08 28.25 53.81
CA ASP A 694 -2.64 28.50 53.69
C ASP A 694 -2.36 29.81 52.93
N LEU A 695 -3.14 30.10 51.88
CA LEU A 695 -3.11 31.38 51.17
C LEU A 695 -3.38 32.56 52.11
N VAL A 696 -4.38 32.48 52.99
CA VAL A 696 -4.69 33.58 53.92
C VAL A 696 -3.57 33.80 54.93
N ILE A 697 -2.93 32.73 55.42
CA ILE A 697 -1.79 32.83 56.34
C ILE A 697 -0.63 33.56 55.66
N ILE A 698 -0.27 33.14 54.44
CA ILE A 698 0.85 33.73 53.71
C ILE A 698 0.56 35.15 53.28
N LEU A 699 -0.65 35.46 52.81
CA LEU A 699 -1.03 36.83 52.47
C LEU A 699 -0.97 37.76 53.69
N ASP A 700 -1.33 37.29 54.90
CA ASP A 700 -1.19 38.07 56.14
C ASP A 700 0.28 38.35 56.48
N VAL A 701 1.14 37.33 56.35
CA VAL A 701 2.59 37.47 56.57
C VAL A 701 3.21 38.42 55.56
N LEU A 702 2.86 38.30 54.28
CA LEU A 702 3.35 39.17 53.21
C LEU A 702 2.82 40.61 53.34
N ARG A 703 1.55 40.80 53.73
CA ARG A 703 0.98 42.14 53.98
C ARG A 703 1.74 42.85 55.09
N ARG A 704 2.07 42.14 56.17
CA ARG A 704 2.88 42.67 57.27
C ARG A 704 4.29 43.01 56.81
N LYS A 705 4.94 42.13 56.03
CA LYS A 705 6.29 42.36 55.49
C LYS A 705 6.35 43.58 54.57
N LEU A 706 5.36 43.75 53.68
CA LEU A 706 5.24 44.91 52.78
C LEU A 706 4.94 46.20 53.55
N SER A 707 4.15 46.14 54.62
CA SER A 707 3.85 47.31 55.47
C SER A 707 5.04 47.79 56.33
N GLN A 708 6.07 46.96 56.53
CA GLN A 708 7.24 47.27 57.36
C GLN A 708 8.40 47.95 56.59
N ASN A 709 8.21 48.37 55.34
CA ASN A 709 9.27 49.01 54.55
C ASN A 709 8.81 50.30 53.84
N PRO A 710 9.19 51.46 54.40
CA PRO A 710 9.95 52.40 53.60
C PRO A 710 11.19 52.83 54.42
N HIS A 711 12.35 52.22 54.13
CA HIS A 711 13.66 52.58 54.68
C HIS A 711 13.85 52.40 56.20
N VAL A 712 13.91 51.18 56.75
CA VAL A 712 14.57 50.95 58.05
C VAL A 712 15.34 49.62 58.08
N ARG A 713 16.68 49.71 58.11
CA ARG A 713 17.57 48.65 58.61
C ARG A 713 17.38 48.53 60.13
N TYR A 714 17.43 47.30 60.64
CA TYR A 714 17.36 46.85 62.03
C TYR A 714 15.97 46.71 62.66
N TRP A 715 15.59 45.46 62.95
CA TRP A 715 15.24 45.04 64.31
C TRP A 715 15.73 43.62 64.55
N ASN A 716 16.53 43.46 65.60
CA ASN A 716 16.99 42.19 66.15
C ASN A 716 16.52 42.16 67.60
N VAL A 717 15.39 41.50 67.90
CA VAL A 717 15.06 41.01 69.25
C VAL A 717 14.37 39.65 69.11
N LYS A 718 15.01 38.66 69.74
CA LYS A 718 14.65 37.25 69.85
C LYS A 718 13.16 36.99 70.12
N ALA A 719 12.51 36.31 69.18
CA ALA A 719 11.49 35.28 69.42
C ALA A 719 11.32 34.40 68.16
N ASN A 720 11.81 33.16 68.23
CA ASN A 720 11.50 31.98 67.39
C ASN A 720 11.20 32.18 65.89
N LEU A 721 12.26 31.99 65.09
CA LEU A 721 12.32 31.47 63.72
C LEU A 721 11.04 31.60 62.89
N GLY A 722 10.83 32.80 62.34
CA GLY A 722 10.11 32.98 61.08
C GLY A 722 11.07 32.80 59.89
N PRO A 723 10.53 32.51 58.69
CA PRO A 723 11.31 32.27 57.48
C PRO A 723 12.25 33.45 57.16
N THR A 724 13.53 33.15 57.00
CA THR A 724 14.61 34.13 56.78
C THR A 724 14.66 34.67 55.35
N THR A 725 14.02 33.98 54.41
CA THR A 725 13.87 34.39 53.02
C THR A 725 12.41 34.23 52.55
N LEU A 726 12.01 34.92 51.48
CA LEU A 726 10.69 34.70 50.84
C LEU A 726 10.51 33.22 50.43
N ASP A 727 11.61 32.54 50.08
CA ASP A 727 11.62 31.12 49.73
C ASP A 727 11.38 30.17 50.91
N ASP A 728 11.66 30.60 52.14
CA ASP A 728 11.38 29.83 53.36
C ASP A 728 9.89 29.96 53.79
N LEU A 729 9.16 30.93 53.22
CA LEU A 729 7.81 31.36 53.63
C LEU A 729 6.69 30.71 52.80
N PHE A 730 7.01 30.31 51.57
CA PHE A 730 6.16 29.56 50.64
C PHE A 730 6.62 28.12 50.58
#